data_AF-A0A520LDF6-F1
#
_entry.id   AF-A0A520LDF6-F1
#
_cell.length_a   1.000
_cell.length_b   1.000
_cell.length_c   1.000
_cell.angle_alpha   90.00
_cell.angle_beta   90.00
_cell.angle_gamma   90.00
#
_symmetry.space_group_name_H-M   'P 1'
#
loop_
_entity.id
_entity.type
_entity.pdbx_description
1 polymer ?
#
loop_
_entity_poly.entity_id
_entity_poly.type
_entity_poly.pdbx_seq_one_letter_code
_entity_poly.pdbx_strand_id
1 'polypeptide(L)'
;MNKIRSSWICCRWITSLCALIVVSQSSRLRAQQDVGFIEDFALASDREKALQLLIPGTEDYYYYHALHFQNERKLKELNRILGEWKNRFRNSGKRKQVENREALFLYSDDPEVTLAYLRREMGLTLNHQQEGKAREAKYPSALDPRFISWESFLDDALGRSSALQNLHSSAFYRFLEGEPKLSTSELRDLLARSTTPDLPRLISLIHTDLKSKESKGFGEFRIHRLLTKTQLEELLVLKADVVNSAAFVETYMNRLLPNADESMAASRSVREAYLSRAEKFVTLLPPSFNSLKAHILYQRLIHDRVQGEENEKRFLDYLSLPRNVSYLNPKWREKEPELWRYPADLGRDYRKVTTFFPAQGGDEALVKSYLLKFLKDDRDTSKFAPYLGGSWLKRVFAETKITHGIGKPSDWAALLSPSEFQALKDRVEIGFDRTNQETYAIEDEVILKMHLKNVPKLIVKVFEINTLNYYRSLGNEVSTDIDLDGLVANFRESHEFDAAPQLKIEKEFKLAAIPNRRGLWVVEFIGGGKSSRAIIRKGALGLINRTVSLGELVTILDEANQPLKGSALWVGKNQYKSDKSGRLVLPFSNSPGIRSVVIQDSSGYATMAKLALPREEYRITAGIHLDQESLRTGGKGRLILRPTLEVAGQTISVSEIESAALELKSTDLEGIRASMGVEDLKLMSDRELVHEFRVPDRITNLVATLRVKMKIASQGGEMIELTDSRSFKVNEVLKSDVVGDLYLSKIDGNYRVEFFGRNAEPIDGQNLNVTFNHQFFKNQRKTTLKTTQRGSLDLGNLNGIASLTVQVPSGKSRKWILRNDRRDQVGEVTLPKNQKLTVPFVGSLNRREVALYSLRSGGFFSDEFSRLKLVEGYLVATLDPGDYRLILKTSGQSIKFLVGGGQVSEGYLFNSARMLELPARKASHLKPVQVNDKTLEIDVTGLDALTRVHVIATRFLPENDPFATLGGSQRVGLRTGMARFLPSLYISGRNLGDELRYILERRYAQKFSGNMLSRPEILLNAWAVRETESAGELLRAGDKFDRTPVPAAAPVAGQKLAENGKKALATSISSSSYEFLGRDPVVIPNLIPNKNGRISIKVDAFGDRQHVHVLLVDPDGATYRSVSLSDAKTKIRDLRLLANALDPKSRFTEQEQVTLLKKGNTLKIPDLLNSKFEVYDHLGSVHRYFLTLKNDPVLREFSFITDWDSLAIEEKRLKYSKYACHELSFFISRKDPAFF
;
A
#
# COMPACT_ATOMS: atom_id res chain seq x y z
N MET A 1 -5.25 39.49 11.03
CA MET A 1 -4.59 40.38 12.02
C MET A 1 -3.58 39.58 12.83
N ASN A 2 -2.43 40.23 13.08
CA ASN A 2 -1.36 39.93 14.04
C ASN A 2 -0.31 38.82 13.78
N LYS A 3 0.93 39.33 13.73
CA LYS A 3 2.27 38.71 13.67
C LYS A 3 2.62 37.95 14.97
N ILE A 4 3.57 37.01 14.92
CA ILE A 4 4.90 37.05 15.59
C ILE A 4 5.82 35.89 15.13
N ARG A 5 7.12 36.23 15.06
CA ARG A 5 8.45 35.62 14.72
C ARG A 5 8.68 34.12 15.09
N SER A 6 9.65 33.33 14.57
CA SER A 6 11.06 33.60 14.15
C SER A 6 11.73 32.45 13.35
N SER A 7 12.72 32.79 12.48
CA SER A 7 14.04 32.12 12.24
C SER A 7 14.09 30.63 11.74
N TRP A 8 14.72 30.22 10.61
CA TRP A 8 16.08 30.50 10.10
C TRP A 8 16.31 29.94 8.66
N ILE A 9 17.31 30.50 7.95
CA ILE A 9 18.03 30.04 6.72
C ILE A 9 17.35 30.22 5.35
N CYS A 10 17.75 31.26 4.60
CA CYS A 10 18.22 31.16 3.20
C CYS A 10 18.53 32.57 2.66
N CYS A 11 19.80 32.88 2.37
CA CYS A 11 20.12 34.07 1.58
C CYS A 11 21.45 33.89 0.84
N ARG A 12 21.38 33.49 -0.43
CA ARG A 12 22.19 33.93 -1.57
C ARG A 12 21.83 33.06 -2.78
N TRP A 13 21.79 33.67 -3.97
CA TRP A 13 21.60 33.08 -5.31
C TRP A 13 20.20 33.12 -5.94
N ILE A 14 19.44 34.23 -5.87
CA ILE A 14 18.48 34.60 -6.92
C ILE A 14 18.39 36.14 -7.01
N THR A 15 19.40 36.80 -7.58
CA THR A 15 19.33 38.21 -8.05
C THR A 15 20.38 38.50 -9.13
N SER A 16 20.42 37.72 -10.23
CA SER A 16 21.28 38.06 -11.38
C SER A 16 20.84 37.48 -12.72
N LEU A 17 19.53 37.33 -12.98
CA LEU A 17 19.05 36.81 -14.27
C LEU A 17 17.80 37.51 -14.85
N CYS A 18 17.57 38.80 -14.52
CA CYS A 18 16.45 39.57 -15.08
C CYS A 18 16.82 40.98 -15.60
N ALA A 19 18.09 41.26 -15.93
CA ALA A 19 18.51 42.59 -16.39
C ALA A 19 19.44 42.57 -17.63
N LEU A 20 19.17 41.72 -18.62
CA LEU A 20 19.92 41.70 -19.88
C LEU A 20 19.06 41.27 -21.09
N ILE A 21 17.79 41.68 -21.11
CA ILE A 21 16.94 41.67 -22.30
C ILE A 21 16.31 43.07 -22.36
N VAL A 22 16.45 43.74 -23.51
CA VAL A 22 16.08 45.15 -23.82
C VAL A 22 17.25 46.13 -23.65
N VAL A 23 18.21 46.11 -24.59
CA VAL A 23 18.66 47.25 -25.42
C VAL A 23 19.54 46.67 -26.54
N SER A 24 19.03 46.65 -27.77
CA SER A 24 19.76 46.86 -29.05
C SER A 24 18.91 46.36 -30.23
N GLN A 25 17.85 47.11 -30.55
CA GLN A 25 17.40 47.21 -31.93
C GLN A 25 18.16 48.37 -32.57
N SER A 26 19.04 48.10 -33.54
CA SER A 26 19.24 48.95 -34.72
C SER A 26 20.15 48.25 -35.74
N SER A 27 19.68 48.20 -36.99
CA SER A 27 20.45 48.11 -38.24
C SER A 27 21.40 46.92 -38.45
N ARG A 28 20.88 45.85 -39.07
CA ARG A 28 21.67 45.08 -40.05
C ARG A 28 21.76 45.90 -41.34
N LEU A 29 22.72 46.81 -41.39
CA LEU A 29 23.31 47.22 -42.67
C LEU A 29 24.27 46.11 -43.10
N ARG A 30 24.16 45.67 -44.35
CA ARG A 30 25.19 44.88 -45.03
C ARG A 30 26.52 45.62 -44.90
N ALA A 31 27.40 45.18 -44.00
CA ALA A 31 28.82 45.44 -44.15
C ALA A 31 29.34 44.40 -45.15
N GLN A 32 29.42 44.85 -46.40
CA GLN A 32 30.27 44.26 -47.43
C GLN A 32 31.66 44.11 -46.81
N GLN A 33 32.08 42.88 -46.48
CA GLN A 33 33.48 42.61 -46.23
C GLN A 33 34.18 42.86 -47.58
N ASP A 34 34.99 43.91 -47.64
CA ASP A 34 35.90 44.12 -48.75
C ASP A 34 36.77 42.87 -48.90
N VAL A 35 36.50 42.10 -49.95
CA VAL A 35 37.35 41.02 -50.45
C VAL A 35 38.72 41.57 -50.91
N GLY A 36 38.84 42.90 -51.07
CA GLY A 36 40.01 43.60 -51.61
C GLY A 36 41.34 43.22 -50.97
N PHE A 37 41.52 43.41 -49.66
CA PHE A 37 42.86 43.23 -49.08
C PHE A 37 43.37 41.77 -49.12
N ILE A 38 42.49 40.79 -48.85
CA ILE A 38 42.89 39.37 -48.78
C ILE A 38 43.27 38.87 -50.17
N GLU A 39 42.51 39.25 -51.19
CA GLU A 39 42.76 38.91 -52.58
C GLU A 39 44.01 39.63 -53.11
N ASP A 40 44.17 40.93 -52.81
CA ASP A 40 45.37 41.70 -53.12
C ASP A 40 46.63 41.09 -52.47
N PHE A 41 46.58 40.68 -51.20
CA PHE A 41 47.72 40.05 -50.52
C PHE A 41 48.02 38.64 -51.05
N ALA A 42 46.99 37.84 -51.38
CA ALA A 42 47.17 36.49 -51.88
C ALA A 42 47.73 36.45 -53.32
N LEU A 43 47.25 37.36 -54.19
CA LEU A 43 47.56 37.42 -55.62
C LEU A 43 48.66 38.42 -56.00
N ALA A 44 49.10 39.31 -55.09
CA ALA A 44 50.19 40.25 -55.38
C ALA A 44 51.51 39.53 -55.70
N SER A 45 52.13 39.95 -56.80
CA SER A 45 53.51 39.57 -57.17
C SER A 45 54.55 40.15 -56.20
N ASP A 46 54.21 41.24 -55.50
CA ASP A 46 55.01 41.85 -54.44
C ASP A 46 54.12 42.12 -53.21
N ARG A 47 54.18 41.21 -52.24
CA ARG A 47 53.35 41.24 -51.03
C ARG A 47 53.76 42.34 -50.06
N GLU A 48 54.99 42.85 -50.12
CA GLU A 48 55.44 43.94 -49.25
C GLU A 48 54.70 45.24 -49.57
N LYS A 49 54.32 45.48 -50.83
CA LYS A 49 53.46 46.61 -51.23
C LYS A 49 52.03 46.47 -50.70
N ALA A 50 51.45 45.27 -50.76
CA ALA A 50 50.12 45.02 -50.21
C ALA A 50 50.10 45.27 -48.70
N LEU A 51 51.13 44.83 -47.97
CA LEU A 51 51.25 45.03 -46.53
C LEU A 51 51.28 46.50 -46.10
N GLN A 52 51.75 47.43 -46.94
CA GLN A 52 51.73 48.88 -46.64
C GLN A 52 50.32 49.47 -46.55
N LEU A 53 49.31 48.79 -47.11
CA LEU A 53 47.91 49.19 -47.02
C LEU A 53 47.29 48.89 -45.65
N LEU A 54 47.98 48.08 -44.82
CA LEU A 54 47.52 47.75 -43.48
C LEU A 54 47.87 48.85 -42.48
N ILE A 55 46.92 49.20 -41.63
CA ILE A 55 47.09 50.23 -40.61
C ILE A 55 48.06 49.70 -39.52
N PRO A 56 49.23 50.33 -39.32
CA PRO A 56 50.22 49.88 -38.33
C PRO A 56 49.62 49.76 -36.92
N GLY A 57 49.83 48.60 -36.30
CA GLY A 57 49.36 48.34 -34.95
C GLY A 57 47.96 47.76 -34.80
N THR A 58 47.26 47.51 -35.91
CA THR A 58 46.03 46.71 -35.92
C THR A 58 46.35 45.20 -35.88
N GLU A 59 45.37 44.37 -35.52
CA GLU A 59 45.57 42.92 -35.47
C GLU A 59 45.81 42.32 -36.88
N ASP A 60 45.18 42.86 -37.92
CA ASP A 60 45.41 42.44 -39.31
C ASP A 60 46.81 42.82 -39.81
N TYR A 61 47.32 44.00 -39.43
CA TYR A 61 48.73 44.36 -39.65
C TYR A 61 49.67 43.29 -39.09
N TYR A 62 49.53 42.92 -37.82
CA TYR A 62 50.40 41.90 -37.23
C TYR A 62 50.20 40.52 -37.87
N TYR A 63 48.96 40.12 -38.18
CA TYR A 63 48.68 38.81 -38.77
C TYR A 63 49.26 38.64 -40.16
N TYR A 64 49.02 39.57 -41.08
CA TYR A 64 49.48 39.45 -42.46
C TYR A 64 50.98 39.66 -42.59
N HIS A 65 51.58 40.55 -41.80
CA HIS A 65 53.05 40.65 -41.75
C HIS A 65 53.67 39.38 -41.16
N ALA A 66 53.11 38.81 -40.08
CA ALA A 66 53.61 37.54 -39.53
C ALA A 66 53.43 36.38 -40.54
N LEU A 67 52.30 36.32 -41.24
CA LEU A 67 52.04 35.30 -42.27
C LEU A 67 53.00 35.45 -43.45
N HIS A 68 53.31 36.67 -43.88
CA HIS A 68 54.30 36.95 -44.93
C HIS A 68 55.70 36.53 -44.50
N PHE A 69 56.18 36.96 -43.33
CA PHE A 69 57.50 36.56 -42.82
C PHE A 69 57.60 35.06 -42.56
N GLN A 70 56.51 34.41 -42.15
CA GLN A 70 56.44 32.96 -42.03
C GLN A 70 56.55 32.28 -43.40
N ASN A 71 55.84 32.76 -44.43
CA ASN A 71 55.88 32.18 -45.77
C ASN A 71 57.25 32.38 -46.45
N GLU A 72 57.92 33.51 -46.24
CA GLU A 72 59.28 33.78 -46.75
C GLU A 72 60.39 33.21 -45.84
N ARG A 73 60.03 32.54 -44.74
CA ARG A 73 60.96 32.02 -43.73
C ARG A 73 61.94 33.07 -43.16
N LYS A 74 61.52 34.33 -43.07
CA LYS A 74 62.25 35.43 -42.39
C LYS A 74 62.07 35.34 -40.86
N LEU A 75 62.64 34.31 -40.22
CA LEU A 75 62.38 33.94 -38.82
C LEU A 75 62.70 35.04 -37.78
N LYS A 76 63.73 35.86 -38.00
CA LYS A 76 64.07 36.98 -37.11
C LYS A 76 62.94 38.03 -37.09
N GLU A 77 62.42 38.39 -38.25
CA GLU A 77 61.32 39.35 -38.37
C GLU A 77 59.99 38.76 -37.89
N LEU A 78 59.76 37.46 -38.14
CA LEU A 78 58.60 36.74 -37.59
C LEU A 78 58.58 36.79 -36.05
N ASN A 79 59.71 36.47 -35.41
CA ASN A 79 59.80 36.48 -33.95
C ASN A 79 59.65 37.90 -33.37
N ARG A 80 60.22 38.91 -34.05
CA ARG A 80 60.06 40.32 -33.67
C ARG A 80 58.58 40.72 -33.72
N ILE A 81 57.89 40.45 -34.82
CA ILE A 81 56.51 40.88 -35.01
C ILE A 81 55.53 40.09 -34.13
N LEU A 82 55.78 38.79 -33.87
CA LEU A 82 55.01 38.01 -32.90
C LEU A 82 55.19 38.54 -31.47
N GLY A 83 56.40 38.99 -31.11
CA GLY A 83 56.69 39.63 -29.83
C GLY A 83 55.96 40.97 -29.65
N GLU A 84 56.04 41.85 -30.65
CA GLU A 84 55.29 43.12 -30.68
C GLU A 84 53.78 42.87 -30.63
N TRP A 85 53.30 41.89 -31.39
CA TRP A 85 51.90 41.49 -31.41
C TRP A 85 51.45 40.99 -30.03
N LYS A 86 52.22 40.12 -29.37
CA LYS A 86 51.91 39.62 -28.02
C LYS A 86 51.84 40.74 -26.97
N ASN A 87 52.70 41.75 -27.07
CA ASN A 87 52.71 42.87 -26.13
C ASN A 87 51.47 43.76 -26.27
N ARG A 88 50.97 43.95 -27.50
CA ARG A 88 49.81 44.80 -27.79
C ARG A 88 48.47 44.07 -27.70
N PHE A 89 48.43 42.81 -28.15
CA PHE A 89 47.25 41.92 -28.12
C PHE A 89 47.61 40.61 -27.42
N ARG A 90 47.51 40.61 -26.08
CA ARG A 90 47.89 39.45 -25.24
C ARG A 90 47.11 38.19 -25.60
N ASN A 91 45.80 38.31 -25.85
CA ASN A 91 44.89 37.19 -26.12
C ASN A 91 44.35 37.25 -27.56
N SER A 92 45.18 36.89 -28.54
CA SER A 92 44.80 36.84 -29.97
C SER A 92 44.71 35.41 -30.48
N GLY A 93 43.54 35.03 -31.02
CA GLY A 93 43.34 33.75 -31.70
C GLY A 93 44.12 33.65 -33.01
N LYS A 94 44.25 34.76 -33.75
CA LYS A 94 45.02 34.84 -35.00
C LYS A 94 46.52 34.66 -34.76
N ARG A 95 47.08 35.26 -33.69
CA ARG A 95 48.48 35.03 -33.28
C ARG A 95 48.74 33.57 -32.99
N LYS A 96 47.85 32.94 -32.22
CA LYS A 96 47.94 31.52 -31.87
C LYS A 96 47.90 30.62 -33.11
N GLN A 97 47.14 30.99 -34.15
CA GLN A 97 47.13 30.27 -35.42
C GLN A 97 48.50 30.30 -36.12
N VAL A 98 49.19 31.46 -36.13
CA VAL A 98 50.53 31.59 -36.71
C VAL A 98 51.58 30.83 -35.88
N GLU A 99 51.49 30.90 -34.55
CA GLU A 99 52.38 30.15 -33.63
C GLU A 99 52.20 28.63 -33.79
N ASN A 100 50.96 28.15 -33.90
CA ASN A 100 50.66 26.74 -34.19
C ASN A 100 51.22 26.32 -35.56
N ARG A 101 51.05 27.14 -36.60
CA ARG A 101 51.64 26.89 -37.93
C ARG A 101 53.15 26.80 -37.87
N GLU A 102 53.80 27.69 -37.13
CA GLU A 102 55.27 27.70 -37.01
C GLU A 102 55.77 26.46 -36.28
N ALA A 103 55.11 26.07 -35.19
CA ALA A 103 55.41 24.82 -34.51
C ALA A 103 55.29 23.62 -35.49
N LEU A 104 54.24 23.53 -36.30
CA LEU A 104 54.11 22.45 -37.28
C LEU A 104 55.16 22.51 -38.39
N PHE A 105 55.55 23.70 -38.85
CA PHE A 105 56.62 23.85 -39.83
C PHE A 105 57.98 23.42 -39.29
N LEU A 106 58.25 23.67 -38.01
CA LEU A 106 59.46 23.23 -37.32
C LEU A 106 59.52 21.72 -37.13
N TYR A 107 58.42 20.97 -37.31
CA TYR A 107 58.42 19.53 -37.07
C TYR A 107 59.46 18.77 -37.90
N SER A 108 59.71 19.20 -39.13
CA SER A 108 60.67 18.54 -40.02
C SER A 108 62.13 18.82 -39.64
N ASP A 109 62.38 19.95 -38.97
CA ASP A 109 63.72 20.43 -38.62
C ASP A 109 64.07 20.11 -37.15
N ASP A 110 63.12 20.31 -36.23
CA ASP A 110 63.21 20.01 -34.80
C ASP A 110 61.84 19.47 -34.27
N PRO A 111 61.62 18.14 -34.42
CA PRO A 111 60.37 17.51 -34.01
C PRO A 111 60.16 17.56 -32.50
N GLU A 112 61.21 17.60 -31.67
CA GLU A 112 61.09 17.59 -30.20
C GLU A 112 60.48 18.88 -29.68
N VAL A 113 60.90 20.04 -30.21
CA VAL A 113 60.32 21.34 -29.85
C VAL A 113 58.84 21.40 -30.24
N THR A 114 58.51 20.87 -31.42
CA THR A 114 57.12 20.81 -31.91
C THR A 114 56.25 19.91 -31.05
N LEU A 115 56.74 18.70 -30.72
CA LEU A 115 56.05 17.75 -29.86
C LEU A 115 55.89 18.29 -28.45
N ALA A 116 56.88 18.99 -27.90
CA ALA A 116 56.77 19.65 -26.60
C ALA A 116 55.72 20.77 -26.63
N TYR A 117 55.68 21.58 -27.69
CA TYR A 117 54.65 22.60 -27.91
C TYR A 117 53.24 21.98 -27.96
N LEU A 118 53.03 20.95 -28.78
CA LEU A 118 51.74 20.27 -28.91
C LEU A 118 51.30 19.56 -27.63
N ARG A 119 52.24 18.92 -26.90
CA ARG A 119 51.94 18.30 -25.59
C ARG A 119 51.43 19.34 -24.60
N ARG A 120 52.04 20.53 -24.55
CA ARG A 120 51.61 21.61 -23.67
C ARG A 120 50.27 22.21 -24.11
N GLU A 121 50.09 22.48 -25.39
CA GLU A 121 48.86 23.11 -25.93
C GLU A 121 47.64 22.18 -25.83
N MET A 122 47.82 20.88 -26.03
CA MET A 122 46.73 19.89 -25.94
C MET A 122 46.60 19.25 -24.54
N GLY A 123 47.46 19.63 -23.58
CA GLY A 123 47.43 19.09 -22.21
C GLY A 123 47.70 17.58 -22.14
N LEU A 124 48.56 17.04 -23.01
CA LEU A 124 48.80 15.60 -23.11
C LEU A 124 49.70 15.09 -21.98
N THR A 125 49.17 14.20 -21.16
CA THR A 125 49.89 13.44 -20.13
C THR A 125 50.27 12.07 -20.71
N LEU A 126 51.47 11.92 -21.29
CA LEU A 126 51.94 10.67 -21.94
C LEU A 126 52.55 9.65 -20.95
N ASN A 127 52.04 9.61 -19.74
CA ASN A 127 52.44 8.72 -18.65
C ASN A 127 51.79 7.33 -18.75
N HIS A 128 51.46 6.90 -19.96
CA HIS A 128 50.98 5.54 -20.22
C HIS A 128 52.16 4.58 -20.10
N GLN A 129 52.10 3.69 -19.12
CA GLN A 129 53.02 2.57 -19.00
C GLN A 129 52.66 1.52 -20.05
N GLN A 130 53.64 0.91 -20.70
CA GLN A 130 53.41 -0.25 -21.56
C GLN A 130 52.80 -1.37 -20.69
N GLU A 131 51.58 -1.83 -21.00
CA GLU A 131 50.98 -3.01 -20.35
C GLU A 131 51.77 -4.25 -20.75
N GLY A 132 52.89 -4.49 -20.06
CA GLY A 132 53.78 -5.59 -20.36
C GLY A 132 54.89 -5.69 -19.33
N LYS A 133 54.80 -6.71 -18.48
CA LYS A 133 55.73 -7.11 -17.40
C LYS A 133 55.54 -6.43 -16.03
N ALA A 134 54.30 -6.30 -15.57
CA ALA A 134 54.07 -6.53 -14.14
C ALA A 134 54.50 -7.99 -13.85
N ARG A 135 55.30 -8.23 -12.81
CA ARG A 135 55.65 -9.60 -12.35
C ARG A 135 54.41 -10.48 -12.41
N GLU A 136 54.47 -11.63 -13.08
CA GLU A 136 53.37 -12.58 -13.24
C GLU A 136 52.82 -13.02 -11.86
N ALA A 137 51.89 -12.24 -11.31
CA ALA A 137 51.08 -12.68 -10.19
C ALA A 137 50.16 -13.79 -10.74
N LYS A 138 50.39 -15.03 -10.32
CA LYS A 138 49.55 -16.17 -10.69
C LYS A 138 48.22 -16.10 -9.93
N TYR A 139 47.25 -15.38 -10.48
CA TYR A 139 45.86 -15.45 -10.01
C TYR A 139 45.13 -16.61 -10.69
N PRO A 140 44.22 -17.32 -9.98
CA PRO A 140 43.45 -18.41 -10.57
C PRO A 140 42.37 -17.87 -11.52
N SER A 141 41.96 -18.69 -12.48
CA SER A 141 40.82 -18.42 -13.37
C SER A 141 39.49 -18.99 -12.89
N ALA A 142 39.53 -19.85 -11.86
CA ALA A 142 38.37 -20.45 -11.22
C ALA A 142 38.25 -20.01 -9.75
N LEU A 143 37.02 -19.73 -9.31
CA LEU A 143 36.72 -19.40 -7.92
C LEU A 143 36.74 -20.66 -7.04
N ASP A 144 37.46 -20.64 -5.91
CA ASP A 144 37.32 -21.67 -4.87
C ASP A 144 35.94 -21.50 -4.20
N PRO A 145 35.03 -22.50 -4.27
CA PRO A 145 33.71 -22.40 -3.66
C PRO A 145 33.73 -22.11 -2.15
N ARG A 146 34.80 -22.50 -1.44
CA ARG A 146 34.96 -22.22 0.00
C ARG A 146 35.04 -20.72 0.26
N PHE A 147 35.56 -19.92 -0.67
CA PHE A 147 35.70 -18.47 -0.52
C PHE A 147 34.36 -17.76 -0.34
N ILE A 148 33.29 -18.30 -0.93
CA ILE A 148 31.94 -17.73 -0.87
C ILE A 148 31.00 -18.51 0.06
N SER A 149 31.54 -19.45 0.85
CA SER A 149 30.76 -20.24 1.80
C SER A 149 30.16 -19.37 2.92
N TRP A 150 29.09 -19.87 3.53
CA TRP A 150 28.45 -19.21 4.67
C TRP A 150 29.43 -18.99 5.81
N GLU A 151 30.24 -20.00 6.12
CA GLU A 151 31.24 -20.01 7.18
C GLU A 151 32.28 -18.91 6.93
N SER A 152 32.78 -18.84 5.70
CA SER A 152 33.70 -17.78 5.27
C SER A 152 33.13 -16.37 5.38
N PHE A 153 31.87 -16.16 5.04
CA PHE A 153 31.23 -14.84 5.22
C PHE A 153 30.96 -14.52 6.68
N LEU A 154 30.61 -15.53 7.49
CA LEU A 154 30.35 -15.38 8.92
C LEU A 154 31.63 -15.01 9.67
N ASP A 155 32.74 -15.70 9.42
CA ASP A 155 34.02 -15.42 10.06
C ASP A 155 34.49 -13.98 9.78
N ASP A 156 34.39 -13.52 8.51
CA ASP A 156 34.72 -12.14 8.13
C ASP A 156 33.76 -11.12 8.76
N ALA A 157 32.47 -11.47 8.90
CA ALA A 157 31.48 -10.59 9.51
C ALA A 157 31.71 -10.39 11.01
N LEU A 158 32.15 -11.44 11.72
CA LEU A 158 32.41 -11.44 13.16
C LEU A 158 33.81 -10.91 13.51
N GLY A 159 34.84 -11.20 12.70
CA GLY A 159 36.24 -10.90 13.03
C GLY A 159 36.63 -9.43 13.14
N ARG A 160 35.72 -8.49 12.85
CA ARG A 160 35.97 -7.03 12.85
C ARG A 160 34.96 -6.20 13.63
N SER A 161 34.07 -6.82 14.40
CA SER A 161 32.99 -6.09 15.10
C SER A 161 32.72 -6.63 16.49
N SER A 162 32.37 -5.72 17.41
CA SER A 162 31.83 -6.04 18.74
C SER A 162 30.31 -6.26 18.75
N ALA A 163 29.66 -6.25 17.58
CA ALA A 163 28.22 -6.43 17.40
C ALA A 163 27.90 -7.19 16.09
N LEU A 164 26.67 -7.67 15.94
CA LEU A 164 26.22 -8.41 14.74
C LEU A 164 25.89 -7.50 13.55
N GLN A 165 26.43 -6.28 13.51
CA GLN A 165 26.05 -5.22 12.58
C GLN A 165 26.18 -5.62 11.10
N ASN A 166 27.12 -6.52 10.79
CA ASN A 166 27.39 -7.04 9.45
C ASN A 166 26.45 -8.19 9.03
N LEU A 167 25.61 -8.72 9.94
CA LEU A 167 24.60 -9.72 9.60
C LEU A 167 23.26 -9.04 9.28
N HIS A 168 22.56 -9.54 8.27
CA HIS A 168 21.14 -9.24 8.07
C HIS A 168 20.29 -9.99 9.10
N SER A 169 19.11 -9.45 9.45
CA SER A 169 18.19 -10.11 10.40
C SER A 169 17.67 -11.45 9.90
N SER A 170 17.59 -11.65 8.58
CA SER A 170 17.26 -12.95 7.96
C SER A 170 18.31 -14.03 8.23
N ALA A 171 19.54 -13.65 8.60
CA ALA A 171 20.63 -14.55 8.93
C ALA A 171 20.51 -15.12 10.36
N PHE A 172 19.79 -14.44 11.26
CA PHE A 172 19.81 -14.74 12.70
C PHE A 172 19.36 -16.16 13.03
N TYR A 173 18.39 -16.70 12.31
CA TYR A 173 17.95 -18.07 12.53
C TYR A 173 19.10 -19.06 12.28
N ARG A 174 19.75 -18.98 11.11
CA ARG A 174 20.88 -19.85 10.75
C ARG A 174 22.09 -19.63 11.66
N PHE A 175 22.34 -18.40 12.07
CA PHE A 175 23.42 -18.07 13.00
C PHE A 175 23.20 -18.72 14.38
N LEU A 176 21.97 -18.69 14.91
CA LEU A 176 21.66 -19.25 16.23
C LEU A 176 21.62 -20.79 16.25
N GLU A 177 21.41 -21.45 15.11
CA GLU A 177 21.53 -22.93 15.00
C GLU A 177 22.94 -23.42 15.34
N GLY A 178 23.98 -22.61 15.11
CA GLY A 178 25.37 -22.94 15.46
C GLY A 178 25.71 -22.76 16.94
N GLU A 179 24.70 -22.44 17.78
CA GLU A 179 24.82 -22.20 19.21
C GLU A 179 25.98 -21.26 19.64
N PRO A 180 26.11 -20.06 19.03
CA PRO A 180 27.23 -19.18 19.31
C PRO A 180 27.21 -18.66 20.76
N LYS A 181 28.40 -18.43 21.32
CA LYS A 181 28.56 -17.68 22.58
C LYS A 181 28.45 -16.19 22.26
N LEU A 182 27.37 -15.55 22.71
CA LEU A 182 27.10 -14.15 22.45
C LEU A 182 27.62 -13.27 23.59
N SER A 183 28.32 -12.20 23.27
CA SER A 183 28.57 -11.09 24.19
C SER A 183 27.28 -10.31 24.47
N THR A 184 27.27 -9.49 25.53
CA THR A 184 26.11 -8.66 25.89
C THR A 184 25.70 -7.69 24.76
N SER A 185 26.67 -7.11 24.04
CA SER A 185 26.40 -6.20 22.91
C SER A 185 25.78 -6.93 21.72
N GLU A 186 26.29 -8.12 21.37
CA GLU A 186 25.74 -8.95 20.28
C GLU A 186 24.33 -9.44 20.59
N LEU A 187 24.09 -9.90 21.83
CA LEU A 187 22.77 -10.31 22.30
C LEU A 187 21.75 -9.17 22.15
N ARG A 188 22.10 -7.98 22.62
CA ARG A 188 21.21 -6.80 22.59
C ARG A 188 20.95 -6.32 21.16
N ASP A 189 21.96 -6.32 20.29
CA ASP A 189 21.77 -6.02 18.87
C ASP A 189 20.86 -7.05 18.16
N LEU A 190 21.02 -8.33 18.47
CA LEU A 190 20.15 -9.40 17.98
C LEU A 190 18.69 -9.16 18.41
N LEU A 191 18.43 -8.95 19.70
CA LEU A 191 17.08 -8.73 20.22
C LEU A 191 16.45 -7.44 19.68
N ALA A 192 17.24 -6.38 19.50
CA ALA A 192 16.78 -5.10 18.94
C ALA A 192 16.30 -5.22 17.49
N ARG A 193 16.96 -6.05 16.67
CA ARG A 193 16.66 -6.22 15.24
C ARG A 193 15.77 -7.43 14.93
N SER A 194 15.43 -8.22 15.93
CA SER A 194 14.55 -9.39 15.78
C SER A 194 13.09 -8.98 15.53
N THR A 195 12.45 -9.65 14.57
CA THR A 195 11.09 -9.30 14.12
C THR A 195 10.11 -10.47 14.16
N THR A 196 10.57 -11.71 14.36
CA THR A 196 9.75 -12.90 14.49
C THR A 196 10.11 -13.67 15.75
N PRO A 197 9.14 -14.22 16.48
CA PRO A 197 9.36 -14.88 17.76
C PRO A 197 9.83 -16.35 17.64
N ASP A 198 10.25 -16.81 16.46
CA ASP A 198 10.67 -18.20 16.22
C ASP A 198 12.19 -18.41 16.21
N LEU A 199 12.97 -17.44 16.67
CA LEU A 199 14.42 -17.61 16.76
C LEU A 199 14.77 -18.74 17.75
N PRO A 200 15.77 -19.59 17.43
CA PRO A 200 16.22 -20.65 18.33
C PRO A 200 16.61 -20.09 19.70
N ARG A 201 16.08 -20.70 20.78
CA ARG A 201 16.37 -20.34 22.19
C ARG A 201 16.04 -18.89 22.55
N LEU A 202 15.12 -18.23 21.84
CA LEU A 202 14.77 -16.82 22.04
C LEU A 202 14.42 -16.47 23.50
N ILE A 203 13.67 -17.32 24.21
CA ILE A 203 13.24 -17.03 25.58
C ILE A 203 14.43 -17.08 26.54
N SER A 204 15.33 -18.05 26.37
CA SER A 204 16.59 -18.11 27.11
C SER A 204 17.46 -16.88 26.86
N LEU A 205 17.54 -16.41 25.60
CA LEU A 205 18.29 -15.21 25.23
C LEU A 205 17.69 -13.94 25.88
N ILE A 206 16.37 -13.77 25.86
CA ILE A 206 15.68 -12.67 26.54
C ILE A 206 15.90 -12.74 28.05
N HIS A 207 15.81 -13.92 28.66
CA HIS A 207 16.04 -14.10 30.08
C HIS A 207 17.48 -13.73 30.48
N THR A 208 18.48 -14.08 29.66
CA THR A 208 19.87 -13.67 29.87
C THR A 208 20.04 -12.15 29.79
N ASP A 209 19.44 -11.48 28.81
CA ASP A 209 19.46 -10.01 28.74
C ASP A 209 18.79 -9.37 29.96
N LEU A 210 17.61 -9.84 30.37
CA LEU A 210 16.87 -9.31 31.53
C LEU A 210 17.61 -9.46 32.86
N LYS A 211 18.66 -10.28 32.93
CA LYS A 211 19.56 -10.42 34.09
C LYS A 211 20.78 -9.48 34.02
N SER A 212 21.04 -8.90 32.86
CA SER A 212 22.18 -8.00 32.65
C SER A 212 21.92 -6.62 33.28
N LYS A 213 23.00 -5.90 33.62
CA LYS A 213 22.91 -4.57 34.24
C LYS A 213 22.45 -3.50 33.25
N GLU A 214 22.63 -3.75 31.96
CA GLU A 214 22.31 -2.87 30.84
C GLU A 214 20.84 -2.95 30.42
N SER A 215 20.10 -3.95 30.90
CA SER A 215 18.69 -4.15 30.54
C SER A 215 17.79 -3.10 31.15
N LYS A 216 16.91 -2.52 30.32
CA LYS A 216 15.83 -1.62 30.76
C LYS A 216 14.54 -2.38 31.09
N GLY A 217 14.62 -3.71 31.18
CA GLY A 217 13.50 -4.59 31.49
C GLY A 217 12.62 -4.94 30.29
N PHE A 218 11.57 -5.71 30.57
CA PHE A 218 10.65 -6.18 29.53
C PHE A 218 9.96 -4.99 28.83
N GLY A 219 9.86 -5.07 27.50
CA GLY A 219 9.35 -3.97 26.66
C GLY A 219 10.44 -3.07 26.06
N GLU A 220 11.71 -3.21 26.45
CA GLU A 220 12.83 -2.49 25.81
C GLU A 220 12.89 -2.78 24.29
N PHE A 221 12.93 -4.06 23.92
CA PHE A 221 12.98 -4.48 22.51
C PHE A 221 11.59 -4.78 21.93
N ARG A 222 11.43 -4.56 20.62
CA ARG A 222 10.17 -4.87 19.90
C ARG A 222 9.80 -6.35 20.02
N ILE A 223 10.79 -7.24 19.99
CA ILE A 223 10.59 -8.69 20.06
C ILE A 223 9.85 -9.13 21.33
N HIS A 224 10.01 -8.42 22.46
CA HIS A 224 9.28 -8.68 23.70
C HIS A 224 7.76 -8.66 23.50
N ARG A 225 7.25 -7.65 22.76
CA ARG A 225 5.81 -7.49 22.48
C ARG A 225 5.29 -8.45 21.41
N LEU A 226 6.18 -9.17 20.72
CA LEU A 226 5.87 -10.12 19.65
C LEU A 226 5.88 -11.57 20.12
N LEU A 227 6.25 -11.84 21.37
CA LEU A 227 6.19 -13.20 21.93
C LEU A 227 4.77 -13.77 21.85
N THR A 228 4.71 -15.09 21.60
CA THR A 228 3.47 -15.88 21.66
C THR A 228 3.00 -16.04 23.11
N LYS A 229 1.74 -16.45 23.32
CA LYS A 229 1.20 -16.66 24.67
C LYS A 229 2.04 -17.68 25.45
N THR A 230 2.34 -18.83 24.84
CA THR A 230 3.16 -19.89 25.45
C THR A 230 4.56 -19.40 25.82
N GLN A 231 5.16 -18.57 24.98
CA GLN A 231 6.47 -17.98 25.26
C GLN A 231 6.46 -16.95 26.40
N LEU A 232 5.37 -16.18 26.55
CA LEU A 232 5.19 -15.29 27.69
C LEU A 232 5.05 -16.09 28.99
N GLU A 233 4.33 -17.21 28.95
CA GLU A 233 4.19 -18.13 30.09
C GLU A 233 5.53 -18.79 30.45
N GLU A 234 6.30 -19.23 29.46
CA GLU A 234 7.66 -19.76 29.66
C GLU A 234 8.59 -18.70 30.30
N LEU A 235 8.55 -17.46 29.80
CA LEU A 235 9.34 -16.36 30.37
C LEU A 235 8.91 -16.05 31.82
N LEU A 236 7.61 -16.12 32.11
CA LEU A 236 7.08 -15.92 33.45
C LEU A 236 7.55 -16.98 34.43
N VAL A 237 7.64 -18.25 34.00
CA VAL A 237 8.19 -19.34 34.80
C VAL A 237 9.68 -19.13 35.08
N LEU A 238 10.45 -18.70 34.08
CA LEU A 238 11.89 -18.45 34.22
C LEU A 238 12.21 -17.21 35.08
N LYS A 239 11.34 -16.19 35.05
CA LYS A 239 11.54 -14.91 35.72
C LYS A 239 10.20 -14.35 36.25
N ALA A 240 9.83 -14.79 37.45
CA ALA A 240 8.54 -14.45 38.07
C ALA A 240 8.33 -12.95 38.29
N ASP A 241 9.39 -12.16 38.53
CA ASP A 241 9.32 -10.71 38.74
C ASP A 241 8.99 -9.91 37.47
N VAL A 242 8.91 -10.54 36.29
CA VAL A 242 8.50 -9.88 35.05
C VAL A 242 7.06 -9.33 35.12
N VAL A 243 6.20 -9.88 35.99
CA VAL A 243 4.84 -9.37 36.24
C VAL A 243 4.81 -7.95 36.80
N ASN A 244 5.93 -7.47 37.35
CA ASN A 244 6.06 -6.08 37.80
C ASN A 244 6.14 -5.09 36.63
N SER A 245 6.43 -5.55 35.40
CA SER A 245 6.52 -4.72 34.20
C SER A 245 5.14 -4.47 33.58
N ALA A 246 4.76 -3.19 33.46
CA ALA A 246 3.53 -2.81 32.76
C ALA A 246 3.50 -3.28 31.30
N ALA A 247 4.64 -3.25 30.61
CA ALA A 247 4.72 -3.71 29.22
C ALA A 247 4.46 -5.22 29.09
N PHE A 248 4.89 -6.02 30.07
CA PHE A 248 4.59 -7.46 30.10
C PHE A 248 3.10 -7.70 30.33
N VAL A 249 2.53 -7.06 31.35
CA VAL A 249 1.11 -7.16 31.70
C VAL A 249 0.21 -6.75 30.52
N GLU A 250 0.48 -5.62 29.89
CA GLU A 250 -0.25 -5.16 28.70
C GLU A 250 -0.12 -6.12 27.52
N THR A 251 1.08 -6.67 27.29
CA THR A 251 1.30 -7.65 26.21
C THR A 251 0.53 -8.94 26.49
N TYR A 252 0.54 -9.43 27.73
CA TYR A 252 -0.18 -10.64 28.14
C TYR A 252 -1.69 -10.45 28.04
N MET A 253 -2.23 -9.33 28.53
CA MET A 253 -3.67 -8.99 28.43
C MET A 253 -4.17 -8.99 26.99
N ASN A 254 -3.39 -8.42 26.06
CA ASN A 254 -3.71 -8.44 24.63
C ASN A 254 -3.80 -9.88 24.05
N ARG A 255 -3.04 -10.84 24.59
CA ARG A 255 -3.11 -12.25 24.18
C ARG A 255 -4.31 -13.01 24.75
N LEU A 256 -4.98 -12.47 25.77
CA LEU A 256 -6.18 -13.07 26.34
C LEU A 256 -7.46 -12.73 25.57
N LEU A 257 -7.44 -11.64 24.80
CA LEU A 257 -8.56 -11.20 23.97
C LEU A 257 -9.05 -12.33 23.03
N PRO A 258 -10.35 -12.36 22.72
CA PRO A 258 -10.91 -13.34 21.81
C PRO A 258 -10.37 -13.19 20.38
N ASN A 259 -10.66 -14.18 19.55
CA ASN A 259 -10.24 -14.16 18.15
C ASN A 259 -11.06 -13.12 17.34
N ALA A 260 -10.61 -12.78 16.13
CA ALA A 260 -11.28 -11.78 15.29
C ALA A 260 -12.64 -12.27 14.72
N ASP A 261 -12.93 -13.56 14.81
CA ASP A 261 -14.17 -14.21 14.41
C ASP A 261 -15.20 -14.26 15.56
N GLU A 262 -14.84 -13.76 16.74
CA GLU A 262 -15.64 -13.77 17.97
C GLU A 262 -15.95 -12.33 18.43
N SER A 263 -17.21 -12.05 18.76
CA SER A 263 -17.64 -10.73 19.23
C SER A 263 -18.09 -10.76 20.69
N MET A 264 -17.38 -10.04 21.56
CA MET A 264 -17.79 -9.83 22.97
C MET A 264 -19.00 -8.91 23.12
N ALA A 265 -19.33 -8.12 22.09
CA ALA A 265 -20.51 -7.28 22.08
C ALA A 265 -21.76 -8.09 21.73
N ALA A 266 -21.65 -9.00 20.76
CA ALA A 266 -22.77 -9.82 20.30
C ALA A 266 -22.96 -11.11 21.11
N SER A 267 -21.91 -11.67 21.71
CA SER A 267 -21.96 -12.94 22.44
C SER A 267 -21.59 -12.80 23.93
N ARG A 268 -22.56 -13.11 24.79
CA ARG A 268 -22.42 -13.14 26.24
C ARG A 268 -21.39 -14.20 26.68
N SER A 269 -21.42 -15.39 26.10
CA SER A 269 -20.50 -16.49 26.44
C SER A 269 -19.05 -16.20 26.05
N VAL A 270 -18.82 -15.53 24.92
CA VAL A 270 -17.47 -15.08 24.52
C VAL A 270 -16.94 -14.03 25.49
N ARG A 271 -17.79 -13.06 25.88
CA ARG A 271 -17.44 -12.03 26.85
C ARG A 271 -17.10 -12.63 28.21
N GLU A 272 -17.92 -13.55 28.70
CA GLU A 272 -17.67 -14.33 29.91
C GLU A 272 -16.32 -15.03 29.86
N ALA A 273 -16.09 -15.85 28.82
CA ALA A 273 -14.87 -16.63 28.69
C ALA A 273 -13.60 -15.76 28.68
N TYR A 274 -13.67 -14.58 28.06
CA TYR A 274 -12.59 -13.59 28.13
C TYR A 274 -12.39 -13.06 29.56
N LEU A 275 -13.47 -12.57 30.19
CA LEU A 275 -13.40 -12.00 31.54
C LEU A 275 -12.86 -13.01 32.55
N SER A 276 -13.25 -14.29 32.46
CA SER A 276 -12.73 -15.35 33.33
C SER A 276 -11.23 -15.61 33.13
N ARG A 277 -10.72 -15.55 31.90
CA ARG A 277 -9.27 -15.66 31.64
C ARG A 277 -8.51 -14.43 32.16
N ALA A 278 -9.07 -13.24 31.94
CA ALA A 278 -8.50 -11.98 32.42
C ALA A 278 -8.45 -11.93 33.95
N GLU A 279 -9.55 -12.29 34.63
CA GLU A 279 -9.66 -12.37 36.09
C GLU A 279 -8.58 -13.27 36.68
N LYS A 280 -8.42 -14.50 36.14
CA LYS A 280 -7.36 -15.45 36.56
C LYS A 280 -5.94 -14.90 36.43
N PHE A 281 -5.68 -14.06 35.43
CA PHE A 281 -4.36 -13.47 35.25
C PHE A 281 -4.14 -12.29 36.20
N VAL A 282 -5.11 -11.38 36.33
CA VAL A 282 -4.95 -10.18 37.15
C VAL A 282 -4.83 -10.50 38.64
N THR A 283 -5.35 -11.64 39.11
CA THR A 283 -5.17 -12.11 40.50
C THR A 283 -3.71 -12.40 40.83
N LEU A 284 -2.86 -12.72 39.85
CA LEU A 284 -1.44 -13.00 40.03
C LEU A 284 -0.57 -11.73 40.09
N LEU A 285 -1.14 -10.57 39.75
CA LEU A 285 -0.39 -9.32 39.64
C LEU A 285 -0.10 -8.70 41.02
N PRO A 286 0.99 -7.93 41.16
CA PRO A 286 1.29 -7.20 42.40
C PRO A 286 0.29 -6.04 42.63
N PRO A 287 0.25 -5.45 43.84
CA PRO A 287 -0.64 -4.34 44.19
C PRO A 287 -0.51 -3.09 43.30
N SER A 288 0.64 -2.86 42.65
CA SER A 288 0.82 -1.75 41.71
C SER A 288 -0.13 -1.76 40.51
N PHE A 289 -0.76 -2.91 40.22
CA PHE A 289 -1.79 -3.07 39.18
C PHE A 289 -3.22 -3.12 39.73
N ASN A 290 -3.47 -2.65 40.96
CA ASN A 290 -4.82 -2.62 41.55
C ASN A 290 -5.85 -1.91 40.66
N SER A 291 -5.47 -0.86 39.92
CA SER A 291 -6.37 -0.22 38.93
C SER A 291 -6.85 -1.19 37.84
N LEU A 292 -5.96 -2.07 37.34
CA LEU A 292 -6.33 -3.08 36.33
C LEU A 292 -7.16 -4.21 36.94
N LYS A 293 -6.83 -4.66 38.16
CA LYS A 293 -7.62 -5.65 38.90
C LYS A 293 -9.04 -5.16 39.12
N ALA A 294 -9.18 -3.93 39.63
CA ALA A 294 -10.47 -3.28 39.84
C ALA A 294 -11.24 -3.12 38.52
N HIS A 295 -10.57 -2.71 37.44
CA HIS A 295 -11.20 -2.60 36.11
C HIS A 295 -11.77 -3.94 35.63
N ILE A 296 -11.02 -5.04 35.69
CA ILE A 296 -11.50 -6.36 35.24
C ILE A 296 -12.64 -6.88 36.13
N LEU A 297 -12.50 -6.78 37.45
CA LEU A 297 -13.55 -7.19 38.38
C LEU A 297 -14.82 -6.35 38.21
N TYR A 298 -14.70 -5.03 38.03
CA TYR A 298 -15.83 -4.15 37.72
C TYR A 298 -16.56 -4.59 36.45
N GLN A 299 -15.83 -4.90 35.37
CA GLN A 299 -16.43 -5.40 34.13
C GLN A 299 -17.08 -6.77 34.29
N ARG A 300 -16.52 -7.63 35.15
CA ARG A 300 -17.10 -8.94 35.48
C ARG A 300 -18.38 -8.80 36.31
N LEU A 301 -18.41 -7.92 37.30
CA LEU A 301 -19.62 -7.61 38.08
C LEU A 301 -20.74 -7.03 37.19
N ILE A 302 -20.42 -6.13 36.26
CA ILE A 302 -21.43 -5.65 35.29
C ILE A 302 -21.99 -6.82 34.48
N HIS A 303 -21.13 -7.72 34.02
CA HIS A 303 -21.53 -8.86 33.21
C HIS A 303 -22.41 -9.85 33.99
N ASP A 304 -22.00 -10.23 35.20
CA ASP A 304 -22.75 -11.14 36.07
C ASP A 304 -24.15 -10.58 36.38
N ARG A 305 -24.25 -9.27 36.66
CA ARG A 305 -25.54 -8.60 36.90
C ARG A 305 -26.48 -8.62 35.69
N VAL A 306 -25.94 -8.55 34.46
CA VAL A 306 -26.74 -8.66 33.23
C VAL A 306 -27.19 -10.11 32.98
N GLN A 307 -26.47 -11.11 33.50
CA GLN A 307 -26.92 -12.51 33.49
C GLN A 307 -27.85 -12.85 34.66
N GLY A 308 -27.90 -12.03 35.71
CA GLY A 308 -28.60 -12.35 36.96
C GLY A 308 -27.82 -13.32 37.87
N GLU A 309 -26.54 -13.54 37.59
CA GLU A 309 -25.63 -14.49 38.26
C GLU A 309 -24.63 -13.79 39.19
N GLU A 310 -25.08 -12.81 39.97
CA GLU A 310 -24.23 -12.06 40.90
C GLU A 310 -23.56 -12.96 41.94
N ASN A 311 -22.22 -12.97 41.97
CA ASN A 311 -21.41 -13.79 42.85
C ASN A 311 -20.88 -12.99 44.06
N GLU A 312 -21.24 -13.41 45.28
CA GLU A 312 -20.87 -12.72 46.54
C GLU A 312 -19.34 -12.71 46.76
N LYS A 313 -18.66 -13.83 46.52
CA LYS A 313 -17.20 -13.92 46.70
C LYS A 313 -16.47 -12.93 45.79
N ARG A 314 -16.83 -12.88 44.50
CA ARG A 314 -16.24 -11.93 43.55
C ARG A 314 -16.49 -10.48 43.93
N PHE A 315 -17.68 -10.20 44.46
CA PHE A 315 -18.01 -8.87 44.96
C PHE A 315 -17.15 -8.48 46.17
N LEU A 316 -16.92 -9.41 47.11
CA LEU A 316 -15.99 -9.22 48.23
C LEU A 316 -14.54 -9.02 47.74
N ASP A 317 -14.09 -9.79 46.75
CA ASP A 317 -12.77 -9.62 46.14
C ASP A 317 -12.61 -8.20 45.54
N TYR A 318 -13.65 -7.68 44.88
CA TYR A 318 -13.68 -6.30 44.39
C TYR A 318 -13.66 -5.27 45.52
N LEU A 319 -14.45 -5.47 46.58
CA LEU A 319 -14.49 -4.58 47.74
C LEU A 319 -13.16 -4.53 48.48
N SER A 320 -12.41 -5.64 48.50
CA SER A 320 -11.09 -5.74 49.12
C SER A 320 -10.00 -4.90 48.45
N LEU A 321 -10.26 -4.37 47.24
CA LEU A 321 -9.31 -3.49 46.55
C LEU A 321 -9.44 -2.04 47.04
N PRO A 322 -8.35 -1.43 47.56
CA PRO A 322 -8.37 -0.05 48.05
C PRO A 322 -8.59 0.91 46.88
N ARG A 323 -9.45 1.91 47.05
CA ARG A 323 -9.80 2.91 46.02
C ARG A 323 -10.30 4.20 46.66
N ASN A 324 -10.20 5.31 45.96
CA ASN A 324 -10.57 6.63 46.51
C ASN A 324 -12.04 6.95 46.27
N VAL A 325 -12.93 6.44 47.14
CA VAL A 325 -14.38 6.71 47.11
C VAL A 325 -14.88 6.98 48.53
N SER A 326 -15.96 7.76 48.65
CA SER A 326 -16.46 8.30 49.93
C SER A 326 -17.10 7.26 50.86
N TYR A 327 -17.60 6.16 50.31
CA TYR A 327 -18.38 5.15 51.04
C TYR A 327 -17.54 4.01 51.64
N LEU A 328 -16.22 4.00 51.47
CA LEU A 328 -15.33 3.03 52.10
C LEU A 328 -15.11 3.34 53.59
N ASN A 329 -14.73 2.33 54.36
CA ASN A 329 -14.43 2.46 55.77
C ASN A 329 -13.16 3.33 55.98
N PRO A 330 -13.27 4.53 56.59
CA PRO A 330 -12.10 5.40 56.79
C PRO A 330 -11.02 4.76 57.68
N LYS A 331 -11.44 3.95 58.66
CA LYS A 331 -10.51 3.22 59.55
C LYS A 331 -9.75 2.10 58.84
N TRP A 332 -10.21 1.64 57.66
CA TRP A 332 -9.50 0.62 56.90
C TRP A 332 -8.17 1.15 56.35
N ARG A 333 -8.13 2.42 55.92
CA ARG A 333 -6.90 3.10 55.49
C ARG A 333 -5.89 3.24 56.61
N GLU A 334 -6.36 3.53 57.81
CA GLU A 334 -5.52 3.67 59.01
C GLU A 334 -4.96 2.33 59.48
N LYS A 335 -5.75 1.26 59.41
CA LYS A 335 -5.37 -0.09 59.86
C LYS A 335 -4.43 -0.82 58.88
N GLU A 336 -4.59 -0.58 57.59
CA GLU A 336 -3.87 -1.30 56.52
C GLU A 336 -3.10 -0.33 55.59
N PRO A 337 -2.21 0.54 56.11
CA PRO A 337 -1.57 1.58 55.30
C PRO A 337 -0.75 1.03 54.13
N GLU A 338 -0.21 -0.19 54.26
CA GLU A 338 0.54 -0.90 53.22
C GLU A 338 -0.31 -1.21 51.98
N LEU A 339 -1.56 -1.67 52.17
CA LEU A 339 -2.49 -1.93 51.06
C LEU A 339 -2.82 -0.63 50.31
N TRP A 340 -2.93 0.48 51.04
CA TRP A 340 -3.29 1.79 50.50
C TRP A 340 -2.14 2.55 49.83
N ARG A 341 -0.94 1.97 49.72
CA ARG A 341 0.18 2.53 48.93
C ARG A 341 -0.15 2.59 47.42
N TYR A 342 -0.98 1.68 46.93
CA TYR A 342 -1.38 1.58 45.51
C TYR A 342 -2.90 1.50 45.37
N PRO A 343 -3.65 2.59 45.65
CA PRO A 343 -5.09 2.59 45.50
C PRO A 343 -5.47 2.50 44.01
N ALA A 344 -6.53 1.75 43.70
CA ALA A 344 -7.07 1.64 42.37
C ALA A 344 -7.69 2.97 41.91
N ASP A 345 -7.26 3.40 40.72
CA ASP A 345 -7.86 4.50 39.96
C ASP A 345 -8.92 3.93 39.01
N LEU A 346 -10.20 4.16 39.34
CA LEU A 346 -11.36 3.70 38.59
C LEU A 346 -11.52 4.41 37.23
N GLY A 347 -10.90 5.59 37.06
CA GLY A 347 -10.94 6.39 35.83
C GLY A 347 -9.88 6.00 34.80
N ARG A 348 -8.92 5.14 35.18
CA ARG A 348 -7.79 4.78 34.31
C ARG A 348 -8.24 4.02 33.06
N ASP A 349 -7.84 4.52 31.89
CA ASP A 349 -8.27 3.96 30.61
C ASP A 349 -7.47 2.72 30.18
N TYR A 350 -8.12 1.56 30.20
CA TYR A 350 -7.59 0.27 29.74
C TYR A 350 -8.20 -0.22 28.42
N ARG A 351 -8.90 0.64 27.66
CA ARG A 351 -9.56 0.24 26.40
C ARG A 351 -8.60 -0.36 25.39
N LYS A 352 -7.35 0.10 25.34
CA LYS A 352 -6.33 -0.42 24.41
C LYS A 352 -6.01 -1.90 24.61
N VAL A 353 -6.15 -2.42 25.85
CA VAL A 353 -5.78 -3.80 26.19
C VAL A 353 -6.96 -4.68 26.60
N THR A 354 -8.12 -4.07 26.93
CA THR A 354 -9.33 -4.80 27.34
C THR A 354 -10.55 -4.55 26.47
N THR A 355 -10.53 -3.54 25.60
CA THR A 355 -11.68 -3.04 24.81
C THR A 355 -12.84 -2.42 25.61
N PHE A 356 -12.77 -2.43 26.95
CA PHE A 356 -13.84 -1.92 27.81
C PHE A 356 -13.58 -0.52 28.35
N PHE A 357 -14.65 0.26 28.48
CA PHE A 357 -14.61 1.59 29.08
C PHE A 357 -14.32 1.52 30.60
N PRO A 358 -13.61 2.51 31.15
CA PRO A 358 -13.43 2.63 32.60
C PRO A 358 -14.74 2.98 33.31
N ALA A 359 -14.75 2.85 34.65
CA ALA A 359 -15.89 3.22 35.50
C ALA A 359 -16.00 4.75 35.65
N GLN A 360 -16.22 5.47 34.54
CA GLN A 360 -16.42 6.92 34.53
C GLN A 360 -17.64 7.30 35.37
N GLY A 361 -17.44 8.19 36.35
CA GLY A 361 -18.48 8.59 37.31
C GLY A 361 -18.50 7.78 38.61
N GLY A 362 -17.60 6.81 38.77
CA GLY A 362 -17.48 5.99 39.99
C GLY A 362 -18.23 4.65 39.92
N ASP A 363 -18.16 3.91 41.02
CA ASP A 363 -18.69 2.54 41.13
C ASP A 363 -19.81 2.40 42.19
N GLU A 364 -20.16 3.48 42.90
CA GLU A 364 -21.14 3.45 44.01
C GLU A 364 -22.48 2.85 43.58
N ALA A 365 -23.00 3.21 42.41
CA ALA A 365 -24.25 2.67 41.90
C ALA A 365 -24.21 1.14 41.67
N LEU A 366 -23.06 0.61 41.21
CA LEU A 366 -22.86 -0.82 41.04
C LEU A 366 -22.75 -1.52 42.39
N VAL A 367 -21.92 -0.98 43.30
CA VAL A 367 -21.72 -1.52 44.66
C VAL A 367 -23.03 -1.56 45.43
N LYS A 368 -23.79 -0.46 45.41
CA LYS A 368 -25.11 -0.38 46.03
C LYS A 368 -26.06 -1.42 45.46
N SER A 369 -26.09 -1.61 44.14
CA SER A 369 -26.97 -2.61 43.52
C SER A 369 -26.68 -4.04 43.96
N TYR A 370 -25.41 -4.41 44.15
CA TYR A 370 -25.01 -5.72 44.67
C TYR A 370 -25.40 -5.89 46.14
N LEU A 371 -25.18 -4.86 46.97
CA LEU A 371 -25.57 -4.89 48.38
C LEU A 371 -27.08 -5.02 48.56
N LEU A 372 -27.89 -4.34 47.75
CA LEU A 372 -29.36 -4.47 47.79
C LEU A 372 -29.81 -5.92 47.52
N LYS A 373 -29.04 -6.70 46.73
CA LYS A 373 -29.32 -8.11 46.48
C LYS A 373 -28.87 -9.00 47.64
N PHE A 374 -27.61 -8.92 48.07
CA PHE A 374 -27.07 -9.82 49.11
C PHE A 374 -27.61 -9.52 50.52
N LEU A 375 -27.84 -8.25 50.87
CA LEU A 375 -28.39 -7.88 52.17
C LEU A 375 -29.88 -8.22 52.33
N LYS A 376 -30.56 -8.62 51.24
CA LYS A 376 -31.96 -9.05 51.29
C LYS A 376 -32.14 -10.19 52.28
N ASP A 377 -31.32 -11.22 52.18
CA ASP A 377 -31.44 -12.45 52.98
C ASP A 377 -30.50 -12.48 54.21
N ASP A 378 -29.46 -11.62 54.25
CA ASP A 378 -28.54 -11.53 55.39
C ASP A 378 -29.18 -10.94 56.66
N ARG A 379 -28.77 -11.44 57.84
CA ARG A 379 -29.29 -10.98 59.14
C ARG A 379 -28.65 -9.68 59.63
N ASP A 380 -27.39 -9.43 59.24
CA ASP A 380 -26.61 -8.26 59.65
C ASP A 380 -25.71 -7.77 58.51
N THR A 381 -24.87 -6.77 58.80
CA THR A 381 -23.92 -6.18 57.84
C THR A 381 -22.48 -6.62 58.07
N SER A 382 -22.25 -7.60 58.94
CA SER A 382 -20.93 -7.99 59.45
C SER A 382 -19.97 -8.40 58.32
N LYS A 383 -20.48 -9.06 57.28
CA LYS A 383 -19.70 -9.51 56.11
C LYS A 383 -19.03 -8.37 55.33
N PHE A 384 -19.66 -7.19 55.26
CA PHE A 384 -19.17 -6.07 54.44
C PHE A 384 -18.59 -4.90 55.27
N ALA A 385 -18.83 -4.90 56.58
CA ALA A 385 -18.35 -3.89 57.52
C ALA A 385 -16.82 -3.67 57.55
N PRO A 386 -15.95 -4.66 57.25
CA PRO A 386 -14.51 -4.43 57.15
C PRO A 386 -14.13 -3.38 56.09
N TYR A 387 -14.83 -3.37 54.95
CA TYR A 387 -14.47 -2.56 53.78
C TYR A 387 -15.29 -1.27 53.64
N LEU A 388 -16.55 -1.26 54.09
CA LEU A 388 -17.51 -0.18 53.85
C LEU A 388 -17.74 0.68 55.09
N GLY A 389 -18.01 1.97 54.90
CA GLY A 389 -18.30 2.90 55.99
C GLY A 389 -19.55 2.50 56.76
N GLY A 390 -19.43 2.36 58.09
CA GLY A 390 -20.51 1.80 58.92
C GLY A 390 -21.84 2.57 58.84
N SER A 391 -21.80 3.91 58.76
CA SER A 391 -23.01 4.73 58.59
C SER A 391 -23.67 4.50 57.22
N TRP A 392 -22.89 4.50 56.15
CA TRP A 392 -23.37 4.25 54.79
C TRP A 392 -23.93 2.83 54.63
N LEU A 393 -23.23 1.82 55.15
CA LEU A 393 -23.66 0.41 55.07
C LEU A 393 -24.96 0.16 55.86
N LYS A 394 -25.12 0.76 57.04
CA LYS A 394 -26.38 0.71 57.82
C LYS A 394 -27.54 1.34 57.04
N ARG A 395 -27.32 2.46 56.35
CA ARG A 395 -28.34 3.09 55.48
C ARG A 395 -28.74 2.17 54.33
N VAL A 396 -27.78 1.56 53.63
CA VAL A 396 -28.07 0.62 52.52
C VAL A 396 -28.79 -0.64 53.04
N PHE A 397 -28.42 -1.15 54.22
CA PHE A 397 -29.11 -2.27 54.86
C PHE A 397 -30.57 -1.95 55.19
N ALA A 398 -30.80 -0.80 55.84
CA ALA A 398 -32.15 -0.32 56.14
C ALA A 398 -32.97 -0.14 54.85
N GLU A 399 -32.41 0.52 53.83
CA GLU A 399 -33.02 0.66 52.51
C GLU A 399 -33.39 -0.71 51.90
N THR A 400 -32.51 -1.70 51.99
CA THR A 400 -32.76 -3.05 51.48
C THR A 400 -33.94 -3.72 52.18
N LYS A 401 -33.96 -3.71 53.52
CA LYS A 401 -35.03 -4.36 54.31
C LYS A 401 -36.38 -3.65 54.13
N ILE A 402 -36.37 -2.32 54.10
CA ILE A 402 -37.57 -1.50 53.88
C ILE A 402 -38.13 -1.74 52.47
N THR A 403 -37.29 -1.73 51.43
CA THR A 403 -37.76 -1.88 50.04
C THR A 403 -38.26 -3.28 49.71
N HIS A 404 -37.82 -4.30 50.45
CA HIS A 404 -38.29 -5.68 50.30
C HIS A 404 -39.37 -6.08 51.33
N GLY A 405 -39.74 -5.20 52.25
CA GLY A 405 -40.76 -5.49 53.28
C GLY A 405 -40.34 -6.54 54.31
N ILE A 406 -39.04 -6.67 54.59
CA ILE A 406 -38.48 -7.70 55.48
C ILE A 406 -38.37 -7.13 56.90
N GLY A 407 -39.00 -7.75 57.89
CA GLY A 407 -39.00 -7.26 59.28
C GLY A 407 -39.97 -6.09 59.53
N LYS A 408 -39.96 -5.50 60.74
CA LYS A 408 -40.83 -4.35 61.05
C LYS A 408 -40.19 -3.04 60.55
N PRO A 409 -40.91 -2.19 59.79
CA PRO A 409 -40.36 -0.94 59.25
C PRO A 409 -39.81 0.02 60.33
N SER A 410 -40.37 0.00 61.55
CA SER A 410 -39.90 0.78 62.70
C SER A 410 -38.44 0.49 63.07
N ASP A 411 -38.04 -0.77 62.99
CA ASP A 411 -36.74 -1.25 63.45
C ASP A 411 -35.63 -0.78 62.51
N TRP A 412 -35.95 -0.69 61.22
CA TRP A 412 -35.03 -0.21 60.18
C TRP A 412 -35.06 1.31 60.01
N ALA A 413 -36.21 1.95 60.24
CA ALA A 413 -36.32 3.41 60.20
C ALA A 413 -35.42 4.08 61.24
N ALA A 414 -35.16 3.44 62.39
CA ALA A 414 -34.22 3.92 63.40
C ALA A 414 -32.75 4.01 62.92
N LEU A 415 -32.39 3.33 61.83
CA LEU A 415 -31.06 3.37 61.22
C LEU A 415 -30.92 4.49 60.17
N LEU A 416 -32.02 5.18 59.84
CA LEU A 416 -32.10 6.29 58.90
C LEU A 416 -32.47 7.57 59.67
N SER A 417 -32.08 8.75 59.17
CA SER A 417 -32.70 9.98 59.66
C SER A 417 -34.18 10.07 59.22
N PRO A 418 -35.03 10.85 59.92
CA PRO A 418 -36.41 11.06 59.49
C PRO A 418 -36.51 11.60 58.05
N SER A 419 -35.59 12.50 57.66
CA SER A 419 -35.52 13.03 56.30
C SER A 419 -35.08 11.98 55.27
N GLU A 420 -34.16 11.08 55.62
CA GLU A 420 -33.72 9.98 54.75
C GLU A 420 -34.84 8.94 54.54
N PHE A 421 -35.57 8.59 55.60
CA PHE A 421 -36.71 7.68 55.50
C PHE A 421 -37.85 8.29 54.68
N GLN A 422 -38.16 9.57 54.91
CA GLN A 422 -39.17 10.29 54.12
C GLN A 422 -38.74 10.38 52.66
N ALA A 423 -37.49 10.73 52.37
CA ALA A 423 -36.94 10.73 51.01
C ALA A 423 -37.01 9.35 50.36
N LEU A 424 -36.71 8.27 51.10
CA LEU A 424 -36.87 6.91 50.61
C LEU A 424 -38.33 6.59 50.30
N LYS A 425 -39.28 6.97 51.16
CA LYS A 425 -40.72 6.75 50.95
C LYS A 425 -41.21 7.47 49.70
N ASP A 426 -40.86 8.75 49.56
CA ASP A 426 -41.27 9.61 48.45
C ASP A 426 -40.56 9.25 47.13
N ARG A 427 -39.41 8.57 47.19
CA ARG A 427 -38.63 8.18 46.01
C ARG A 427 -39.45 7.30 45.06
N VAL A 428 -39.67 7.80 43.86
CA VAL A 428 -40.29 7.08 42.75
C VAL A 428 -39.21 6.39 41.91
N GLU A 429 -39.37 5.09 41.67
CA GLU A 429 -38.52 4.32 40.77
C GLU A 429 -39.36 3.61 39.70
N ILE A 430 -38.94 3.80 38.45
CA ILE A 430 -39.34 2.97 37.31
C ILE A 430 -38.02 2.58 36.66
N GLY A 431 -37.66 1.30 36.68
CA GLY A 431 -36.39 0.83 36.15
C GLY A 431 -36.50 -0.48 35.42
N PHE A 432 -35.80 -0.59 34.29
CA PHE A 432 -35.67 -1.87 33.57
C PHE A 432 -34.80 -2.83 34.37
N ASP A 433 -35.24 -4.08 34.44
CA ASP A 433 -34.38 -5.17 34.87
C ASP A 433 -33.18 -5.29 33.93
N ARG A 434 -32.00 -5.62 34.47
CA ARG A 434 -30.76 -5.72 33.71
C ARG A 434 -30.66 -7.00 32.87
N THR A 435 -31.54 -7.98 33.12
CA THR A 435 -31.62 -9.25 32.39
C THR A 435 -32.43 -9.15 31.08
N ASN A 436 -33.13 -8.03 30.84
CA ASN A 436 -33.89 -7.80 29.62
C ASN A 436 -33.05 -8.02 28.35
N GLN A 437 -33.70 -8.59 27.32
CA GLN A 437 -33.05 -9.01 26.08
C GLN A 437 -32.61 -7.80 25.24
N GLU A 438 -31.38 -7.80 24.73
CA GLU A 438 -30.85 -6.68 23.93
C GLU A 438 -30.99 -6.91 22.42
N THR A 439 -31.24 -8.14 21.97
CA THR A 439 -31.35 -8.48 20.54
C THR A 439 -32.59 -9.32 20.32
N TYR A 440 -33.51 -8.89 19.46
CA TYR A 440 -34.74 -9.62 19.16
C TYR A 440 -34.72 -10.10 17.71
N ALA A 441 -34.99 -11.39 17.50
CA ALA A 441 -35.35 -11.90 16.18
C ALA A 441 -36.74 -11.39 15.77
N ILE A 442 -37.08 -11.55 14.49
CA ILE A 442 -38.38 -11.09 13.96
C ILE A 442 -39.55 -11.76 14.71
N GLU A 443 -39.42 -13.05 14.98
CA GLU A 443 -40.44 -13.88 15.63
C GLU A 443 -40.42 -13.83 17.17
N ASP A 444 -39.43 -13.16 17.78
CA ASP A 444 -39.31 -13.13 19.24
C ASP A 444 -40.46 -12.34 19.89
N GLU A 445 -41.07 -12.89 20.92
CA GLU A 445 -42.00 -12.14 21.77
C GLU A 445 -41.25 -11.07 22.59
N VAL A 446 -41.84 -9.88 22.70
CA VAL A 446 -41.22 -8.78 23.46
C VAL A 446 -41.79 -8.74 24.88
N ILE A 447 -40.96 -9.15 25.85
CA ILE A 447 -41.29 -9.14 27.28
C ILE A 447 -40.30 -8.24 28.00
N LEU A 448 -40.80 -7.20 28.68
CA LEU A 448 -39.98 -6.26 29.44
C LEU A 448 -40.24 -6.43 30.93
N LYS A 449 -39.20 -6.82 31.68
CA LYS A 449 -39.20 -6.89 33.14
C LYS A 449 -38.83 -5.54 33.73
N MET A 450 -39.61 -5.08 34.70
CA MET A 450 -39.40 -3.79 35.36
C MET A 450 -39.50 -3.89 36.88
N HIS A 451 -38.74 -3.03 37.57
CA HIS A 451 -38.91 -2.78 38.99
C HIS A 451 -39.59 -1.43 39.23
N LEU A 452 -40.62 -1.42 40.08
CA LEU A 452 -41.45 -0.27 40.38
C LEU A 452 -41.45 0.01 41.88
N LYS A 453 -41.36 1.29 42.27
CA LYS A 453 -41.46 1.74 43.66
C LYS A 453 -42.18 3.08 43.73
N ASN A 454 -43.19 3.20 44.59
CA ASN A 454 -44.02 4.39 44.73
C ASN A 454 -44.67 4.84 43.40
N VAL A 455 -45.19 3.87 42.62
CA VAL A 455 -45.87 4.11 41.34
C VAL A 455 -47.27 3.51 41.41
N PRO A 456 -48.28 4.24 41.95
CA PRO A 456 -49.64 3.72 42.09
C PRO A 456 -50.33 3.50 40.73
N LYS A 457 -49.94 4.27 39.71
CA LYS A 457 -50.43 4.15 38.34
C LYS A 457 -49.28 4.26 37.36
N LEU A 458 -49.13 3.25 36.49
CA LEU A 458 -48.14 3.21 35.42
C LEU A 458 -48.84 3.15 34.07
N ILE A 459 -48.47 4.04 33.17
CA ILE A 459 -48.97 4.09 31.79
C ILE A 459 -47.87 3.56 30.88
N VAL A 460 -48.19 2.56 30.08
CA VAL A 460 -47.31 2.01 29.05
C VAL A 460 -47.79 2.51 27.70
N LYS A 461 -46.90 3.10 26.92
CA LYS A 461 -47.17 3.54 25.55
C LYS A 461 -46.18 2.88 24.59
N VAL A 462 -46.67 2.40 23.46
CA VAL A 462 -45.83 1.87 22.38
C VAL A 462 -46.02 2.75 21.15
N PHE A 463 -44.91 3.22 20.59
CA PHE A 463 -44.85 4.03 19.38
C PHE A 463 -44.06 3.29 18.31
N GLU A 464 -44.67 3.03 17.16
CA GLU A 464 -43.96 2.57 15.97
C GLU A 464 -43.34 3.77 15.26
N ILE A 465 -42.03 3.73 15.05
CA ILE A 465 -41.30 4.81 14.38
C ILE A 465 -41.28 4.55 12.88
N ASN A 466 -41.68 5.57 12.11
CA ASN A 466 -41.45 5.59 10.66
C ASN A 466 -39.95 5.83 10.40
N THR A 467 -39.21 4.72 10.39
CA THR A 467 -37.74 4.70 10.25
C THR A 467 -37.27 5.38 8.97
N LEU A 468 -38.00 5.21 7.86
CA LEU A 468 -37.67 5.85 6.58
C LEU A 468 -37.67 7.38 6.70
N ASN A 469 -38.75 7.96 7.22
CA ASN A 469 -38.86 9.40 7.38
C ASN A 469 -37.84 9.95 8.37
N TYR A 470 -37.62 9.24 9.49
CA TYR A 470 -36.64 9.61 10.50
C TYR A 470 -35.22 9.68 9.92
N TYR A 471 -34.77 8.62 9.26
CA TYR A 471 -33.40 8.56 8.73
C TYR A 471 -33.17 9.54 7.58
N ARG A 472 -34.19 9.82 6.77
CA ARG A 472 -34.11 10.83 5.70
C ARG A 472 -34.06 12.27 6.21
N SER A 473 -34.69 12.57 7.34
CA SER A 473 -34.73 13.93 7.89
C SER A 473 -33.55 14.26 8.79
N LEU A 474 -33.13 13.34 9.67
CA LEU A 474 -32.11 13.60 10.69
C LEU A 474 -30.72 13.03 10.38
N GLY A 475 -30.63 11.98 9.57
CA GLY A 475 -29.33 11.43 9.12
C GLY A 475 -28.48 10.77 10.19
N ASN A 476 -29.04 10.45 11.36
CA ASN A 476 -28.41 9.72 12.46
C ASN A 476 -29.22 8.48 12.89
N GLU A 477 -28.58 7.59 13.64
CA GLU A 477 -29.24 6.41 14.21
C GLU A 477 -30.28 6.80 15.28
N VAL A 478 -31.38 6.05 15.39
CA VAL A 478 -32.42 6.33 16.41
C VAL A 478 -31.86 6.05 17.80
N SER A 479 -31.86 7.05 18.69
CA SER A 479 -31.43 6.91 20.09
C SER A 479 -32.57 7.18 21.07
N THR A 480 -32.33 6.89 22.35
CA THR A 480 -33.32 7.02 23.43
C THR A 480 -33.84 8.45 23.63
N ASP A 481 -33.16 9.44 23.07
CA ASP A 481 -33.50 10.86 23.05
C ASP A 481 -34.48 11.28 21.95
N ILE A 482 -35.03 10.34 21.17
CA ILE A 482 -36.05 10.63 20.15
C ILE A 482 -37.22 11.44 20.73
N ASP A 483 -37.60 12.52 20.04
CA ASP A 483 -38.76 13.31 20.41
C ASP A 483 -40.05 12.56 20.02
N LEU A 484 -40.95 12.41 20.99
CA LEU A 484 -42.24 11.74 20.82
C LEU A 484 -43.41 12.73 20.83
N ASP A 485 -43.13 14.03 21.00
CA ASP A 485 -44.18 15.05 21.06
C ASP A 485 -44.90 15.15 19.70
N GLY A 486 -46.23 15.11 19.77
CA GLY A 486 -47.10 15.08 18.58
C GLY A 486 -47.29 13.69 17.95
N LEU A 487 -46.62 12.63 18.42
CA LEU A 487 -46.89 11.26 17.96
C LEU A 487 -48.06 10.62 18.72
N VAL A 488 -48.90 9.87 18.00
CA VAL A 488 -49.98 9.07 18.58
C VAL A 488 -49.44 7.67 18.87
N ALA A 489 -49.58 7.20 20.11
CA ALA A 489 -49.17 5.86 20.49
C ALA A 489 -50.06 4.81 19.80
N ASN A 490 -49.45 3.80 19.19
CA ASN A 490 -50.14 2.66 18.57
C ASN A 490 -50.89 1.81 19.61
N PHE A 491 -50.33 1.76 20.82
CA PHE A 491 -50.88 1.03 21.95
C PHE A 491 -50.68 1.82 23.23
N ARG A 492 -51.69 1.82 24.09
CA ARG A 492 -51.65 2.43 25.41
C ARG A 492 -52.40 1.56 26.40
N GLU A 493 -51.73 1.23 27.49
CA GLU A 493 -52.30 0.48 28.60
C GLU A 493 -51.98 1.20 29.92
N SER A 494 -52.83 1.02 30.92
CA SER A 494 -52.63 1.56 32.26
C SER A 494 -52.73 0.44 33.26
N HIS A 495 -51.77 0.37 34.18
CA HIS A 495 -51.77 -0.58 35.28
C HIS A 495 -51.83 0.19 36.60
N GLU A 496 -52.62 -0.31 37.54
CA GLU A 496 -52.76 0.24 38.88
C GLU A 496 -52.15 -0.75 39.88
N PHE A 497 -51.43 -0.23 40.86
CA PHE A 497 -50.70 -1.02 41.85
C PHE A 497 -51.06 -0.55 43.26
N ASP A 498 -51.54 -1.49 44.08
CA ASP A 498 -51.81 -1.27 45.50
C ASP A 498 -50.64 -1.81 46.34
N ALA A 499 -49.45 -1.25 46.11
CA ALA A 499 -48.25 -1.57 46.87
C ALA A 499 -47.88 -0.37 47.76
N ALA A 500 -47.46 -0.64 49.00
CA ALA A 500 -47.03 0.42 49.90
C ALA A 500 -45.87 1.24 49.28
N PRO A 501 -45.82 2.59 49.43
CA PRO A 501 -44.84 3.46 48.75
C PRO A 501 -43.37 3.09 48.97
N GLN A 502 -43.07 2.48 50.11
CA GLN A 502 -41.73 2.03 50.48
C GLN A 502 -41.29 0.73 49.78
N LEU A 503 -42.23 -0.10 49.30
CA LEU A 503 -41.93 -1.41 48.71
C LEU A 503 -41.57 -1.32 47.23
N LYS A 504 -40.63 -2.17 46.81
CA LYS A 504 -40.22 -2.36 45.42
C LYS A 504 -40.84 -3.65 44.90
N ILE A 505 -41.59 -3.57 43.80
CA ILE A 505 -42.23 -4.70 43.15
C ILE A 505 -41.60 -4.97 41.78
N GLU A 506 -41.55 -6.23 41.38
CA GLU A 506 -41.14 -6.66 40.04
C GLU A 506 -42.37 -7.01 39.21
N LYS A 507 -42.42 -6.55 37.95
CA LYS A 507 -43.52 -6.83 37.04
C LYS A 507 -43.00 -7.06 35.62
N GLU A 508 -43.54 -8.09 34.97
CA GLU A 508 -43.31 -8.37 33.56
C GLU A 508 -44.44 -7.79 32.70
N PHE A 509 -44.07 -7.14 31.60
CA PHE A 509 -45.00 -6.59 30.61
C PHE A 509 -44.81 -7.29 29.28
N LYS A 510 -45.83 -8.05 28.85
CA LYS A 510 -45.87 -8.68 27.52
C LYS A 510 -46.46 -7.70 26.51
N LEU A 511 -45.69 -7.32 25.50
CA LEU A 511 -46.07 -6.26 24.55
C LEU A 511 -46.55 -6.86 23.23
N ALA A 512 -47.73 -7.49 23.24
CA ALA A 512 -48.35 -8.08 22.04
C ALA A 512 -48.63 -7.05 20.92
N ALA A 513 -48.63 -5.75 21.26
CA ALA A 513 -48.73 -4.66 20.28
C ALA A 513 -47.51 -4.53 19.35
N ILE A 514 -46.40 -5.23 19.63
CA ILE A 514 -45.22 -5.28 18.76
C ILE A 514 -45.33 -6.52 17.86
N PRO A 515 -45.64 -6.38 16.56
CA PRO A 515 -45.85 -7.51 15.66
C PRO A 515 -44.56 -8.26 15.30
N ASN A 516 -44.71 -9.48 14.78
CA ASN A 516 -43.62 -10.29 14.23
C ASN A 516 -43.25 -9.85 12.81
N ARG A 517 -42.69 -8.65 12.69
CA ARG A 517 -42.15 -8.11 11.43
C ARG A 517 -40.98 -7.18 11.68
N ARG A 518 -40.32 -6.72 10.61
CA ARG A 518 -39.30 -5.69 10.70
C ARG A 518 -39.90 -4.37 11.19
N GLY A 519 -39.20 -3.71 12.11
CA GLY A 519 -39.67 -2.47 12.71
C GLY A 519 -38.80 -1.95 13.84
N LEU A 520 -39.10 -0.71 14.25
CA LEU A 520 -38.51 -0.06 15.40
C LEU A 520 -39.63 0.53 16.24
N TRP A 521 -39.68 0.14 17.52
CA TRP A 521 -40.69 0.60 18.46
C TRP A 521 -40.03 1.29 19.65
N VAL A 522 -40.63 2.38 20.09
CA VAL A 522 -40.27 3.06 21.34
C VAL A 522 -41.35 2.73 22.36
N VAL A 523 -40.95 2.10 23.47
CA VAL A 523 -41.84 1.77 24.58
C VAL A 523 -41.54 2.74 25.72
N GLU A 524 -42.53 3.49 26.16
CA GLU A 524 -42.40 4.46 27.24
C GLU A 524 -43.29 4.09 28.43
N PHE A 525 -42.67 4.01 29.61
CA PHE A 525 -43.29 3.69 30.89
C PHE A 525 -43.31 4.95 31.74
N ILE A 526 -44.51 5.45 32.05
CA ILE A 526 -44.72 6.75 32.68
C ILE A 526 -45.52 6.59 33.98
N GLY A 527 -45.01 7.08 35.10
CA GLY A 527 -45.70 7.00 36.39
C GLY A 527 -44.96 7.75 37.49
N GLY A 528 -45.69 8.30 38.47
CA GLY A 528 -45.12 8.99 39.63
C GLY A 528 -44.13 10.13 39.29
N GLY A 529 -44.35 10.87 38.20
CA GLY A 529 -43.42 11.94 37.76
C GLY A 529 -42.14 11.45 37.08
N LYS A 530 -41.98 10.14 36.85
CA LYS A 530 -40.83 9.51 36.19
C LYS A 530 -41.21 8.89 34.84
N SER A 531 -40.23 8.79 33.94
CA SER A 531 -40.34 8.07 32.66
C SER A 531 -39.15 7.14 32.42
N SER A 532 -39.42 5.95 31.91
CA SER A 532 -38.41 5.00 31.42
C SER A 532 -38.72 4.62 29.98
N ARG A 533 -37.69 4.46 29.16
CA ARG A 533 -37.84 4.23 27.73
C ARG A 533 -37.01 3.06 27.22
N ALA A 534 -37.64 2.20 26.44
CA ALA A 534 -36.99 1.14 25.68
C ALA A 534 -37.11 1.42 24.18
N ILE A 535 -36.06 1.13 23.41
CA ILE A 535 -36.10 1.07 21.95
C ILE A 535 -35.94 -0.39 21.57
N ILE A 536 -36.98 -0.98 20.98
CA ILE A 536 -37.03 -2.36 20.55
C ILE A 536 -36.84 -2.40 19.04
N ARG A 537 -35.83 -3.15 18.59
CA ARG A 537 -35.50 -3.34 17.17
C ARG A 537 -35.74 -4.77 16.76
N LYS A 538 -36.52 -4.98 15.69
CA LYS A 538 -36.65 -6.28 15.01
C LYS A 538 -36.24 -6.13 13.55
N GLY A 539 -35.32 -6.99 13.11
CA GLY A 539 -34.73 -6.94 11.77
C GLY A 539 -33.63 -5.89 11.63
N ALA A 540 -32.75 -6.10 10.65
CA ALA A 540 -31.69 -5.17 10.29
C ALA A 540 -31.29 -5.38 8.83
N LEU A 541 -31.40 -4.34 8.00
CA LEU A 541 -30.97 -4.40 6.61
C LEU A 541 -29.49 -4.04 6.47
N GLY A 542 -28.84 -4.61 5.48
CA GLY A 542 -27.41 -4.46 5.22
C GLY A 542 -27.13 -4.32 3.75
N LEU A 543 -25.87 -4.06 3.42
CA LEU A 543 -25.42 -4.03 2.04
C LEU A 543 -24.01 -4.56 1.93
N ILE A 544 -23.70 -5.11 0.76
CA ILE A 544 -22.34 -5.33 0.26
C ILE A 544 -22.19 -4.57 -1.05
N ASN A 545 -20.96 -4.19 -1.38
CA ASN A 545 -20.71 -3.40 -2.56
C ASN A 545 -19.36 -3.75 -3.21
N ARG A 546 -19.33 -3.63 -4.54
CA ARG A 546 -18.13 -3.74 -5.37
C ARG A 546 -18.15 -2.68 -6.46
N THR A 547 -16.99 -2.14 -6.80
CA THR A 547 -16.87 -1.16 -7.88
C THR A 547 -16.82 -1.90 -9.22
N VAL A 548 -17.55 -1.37 -10.20
CA VAL A 548 -17.65 -1.85 -11.58
C VAL A 548 -17.48 -0.66 -12.54
N SER A 549 -17.39 -0.89 -13.85
CA SER A 549 -17.19 0.16 -14.85
C SER A 549 -18.25 1.26 -14.83
N LEU A 550 -19.48 0.96 -14.41
CA LEU A 550 -20.60 1.90 -14.33
C LEU A 550 -20.75 2.61 -12.98
N GLY A 551 -19.93 2.27 -11.98
CA GLY A 551 -20.02 2.84 -10.62
C GLY A 551 -19.93 1.77 -9.53
N GLU A 552 -20.74 1.89 -8.47
CA GLU A 552 -20.75 0.94 -7.35
C GLU A 552 -21.95 -0.01 -7.44
N LEU A 553 -21.70 -1.30 -7.68
CA LEU A 553 -22.72 -2.33 -7.59
C LEU A 553 -22.97 -2.64 -6.12
N VAL A 554 -24.21 -2.45 -5.67
CA VAL A 554 -24.65 -2.70 -4.30
C VAL A 554 -25.66 -3.83 -4.28
N THR A 555 -25.45 -4.83 -3.41
CA THR A 555 -26.44 -5.87 -3.10
C THR A 555 -27.00 -5.60 -1.72
N ILE A 556 -28.33 -5.47 -1.61
CA ILE A 556 -29.02 -5.27 -0.33
C ILE A 556 -29.28 -6.63 0.32
N LEU A 557 -29.01 -6.74 1.61
CA LEU A 557 -29.10 -7.97 2.40
C LEU A 557 -30.13 -7.85 3.53
N ASP A 558 -30.84 -8.93 3.80
CA ASP A 558 -31.71 -9.09 4.97
C ASP A 558 -30.93 -9.47 6.24
N GLU A 559 -31.61 -9.67 7.36
CA GLU A 559 -31.04 -10.13 8.65
C GLU A 559 -30.34 -11.50 8.58
N ALA A 560 -30.70 -12.36 7.62
CA ALA A 560 -30.06 -13.65 7.37
C ALA A 560 -28.88 -13.56 6.37
N ASN A 561 -28.47 -12.34 6.00
CA ASN A 561 -27.44 -12.05 5.00
C ASN A 561 -27.77 -12.63 3.59
N GLN A 562 -29.06 -12.73 3.26
CA GLN A 562 -29.53 -13.13 1.94
C GLN A 562 -29.95 -11.89 1.11
N PRO A 563 -29.81 -11.93 -0.23
CA PRO A 563 -30.25 -10.84 -1.09
C PRO A 563 -31.73 -10.51 -0.93
N LEU A 564 -32.05 -9.26 -0.59
CA LEU A 564 -33.42 -8.79 -0.37
C LEU A 564 -34.01 -8.16 -1.63
N LYS A 565 -35.04 -8.80 -2.18
CA LYS A 565 -35.77 -8.35 -3.38
C LYS A 565 -36.72 -7.20 -3.07
N GLY A 566 -36.95 -6.32 -4.06
CA GLY A 566 -37.93 -5.22 -3.93
C GLY A 566 -37.51 -4.12 -2.97
N SER A 567 -36.21 -4.04 -2.65
CA SER A 567 -35.61 -3.03 -1.78
C SER A 567 -35.15 -1.80 -2.58
N ALA A 568 -34.91 -0.69 -1.88
CA ALA A 568 -34.38 0.54 -2.45
C ALA A 568 -33.28 1.12 -1.56
N LEU A 569 -32.38 1.89 -2.17
CA LEU A 569 -31.32 2.61 -1.48
C LEU A 569 -31.48 4.11 -1.74
N TRP A 570 -31.49 4.89 -0.66
CA TRP A 570 -31.51 6.34 -0.71
C TRP A 570 -30.12 6.91 -0.47
N VAL A 571 -29.67 7.75 -1.40
CA VAL A 571 -28.44 8.51 -1.30
C VAL A 571 -28.80 9.99 -1.39
N GLY A 572 -28.76 10.68 -0.25
CA GLY A 572 -29.31 12.03 -0.13
C GLY A 572 -30.81 12.03 -0.45
N LYS A 573 -31.23 12.78 -1.48
CA LYS A 573 -32.64 12.87 -1.91
C LYS A 573 -33.00 11.83 -2.98
N ASN A 574 -32.02 11.14 -3.57
CA ASN A 574 -32.22 10.26 -4.72
C ASN A 574 -32.52 8.83 -4.26
N GLN A 575 -33.47 8.18 -4.92
CA GLN A 575 -33.84 6.79 -4.68
C GLN A 575 -33.36 5.89 -5.82
N TYR A 576 -32.69 4.80 -5.48
CA TYR A 576 -32.26 3.76 -6.41
C TYR A 576 -32.97 2.45 -6.06
N LYS A 577 -33.70 1.87 -7.00
CA LYS A 577 -34.43 0.62 -6.77
C LYS A 577 -33.57 -0.59 -7.15
N SER A 578 -33.66 -1.65 -6.36
CA SER A 578 -33.03 -2.93 -6.67
C SER A 578 -33.76 -3.68 -7.78
N ASP A 579 -33.02 -4.52 -8.49
CA ASP A 579 -33.54 -5.47 -9.46
C ASP A 579 -34.14 -6.73 -8.79
N LYS A 580 -34.54 -7.72 -9.60
CA LYS A 580 -35.11 -9.00 -9.13
C LYS A 580 -34.12 -9.85 -8.31
N SER A 581 -32.83 -9.53 -8.34
CA SER A 581 -31.76 -10.17 -7.56
C SER A 581 -31.36 -9.38 -6.31
N GLY A 582 -32.03 -8.25 -6.02
CA GLY A 582 -31.71 -7.40 -4.87
C GLY A 582 -30.47 -6.52 -5.09
N ARG A 583 -30.08 -6.29 -6.36
CA ARG A 583 -28.89 -5.52 -6.74
C ARG A 583 -29.26 -4.19 -7.39
N LEU A 584 -28.43 -3.18 -7.22
CA LEU A 584 -28.54 -1.88 -7.87
C LEU A 584 -27.15 -1.32 -8.18
N VAL A 585 -27.04 -0.43 -9.17
CA VAL A 585 -25.80 0.27 -9.50
C VAL A 585 -25.95 1.74 -9.13
N LEU A 586 -25.04 2.23 -8.29
CA LEU A 586 -24.89 3.66 -8.02
C LEU A 586 -23.85 4.24 -8.98
N PRO A 587 -24.14 5.35 -9.67
CA PRO A 587 -23.13 6.01 -10.50
C PRO A 587 -21.99 6.54 -9.63
N PHE A 588 -20.83 6.78 -10.25
CA PHE A 588 -19.71 7.43 -9.58
C PHE A 588 -20.09 8.80 -9.01
N SER A 589 -19.47 9.17 -7.88
CA SER A 589 -19.81 10.40 -7.18
C SER A 589 -18.83 11.53 -7.52
N ASN A 590 -19.38 12.70 -7.85
CA ASN A 590 -18.61 13.96 -7.94
C ASN A 590 -18.19 14.50 -6.57
N SER A 591 -18.62 13.86 -5.48
CA SER A 591 -18.24 14.19 -4.11
C SER A 591 -17.88 12.91 -3.34
N PRO A 592 -16.74 12.27 -3.71
CA PRO A 592 -16.34 10.97 -3.20
C PRO A 592 -16.14 10.97 -1.68
N GLY A 593 -16.28 9.80 -1.07
CA GLY A 593 -16.09 9.60 0.35
C GLY A 593 -17.17 8.75 1.00
N ILE A 594 -17.06 8.56 2.32
CA ILE A 594 -18.02 7.80 3.11
C ILE A 594 -19.28 8.64 3.30
N ARG A 595 -20.42 8.12 2.87
CA ARG A 595 -21.75 8.73 3.01
C ARG A 595 -22.67 7.82 3.81
N SER A 596 -23.55 8.43 4.61
CA SER A 596 -24.70 7.73 5.16
C SER A 596 -25.71 7.49 4.05
N VAL A 597 -26.23 6.27 3.98
CA VAL A 597 -27.26 5.83 3.02
C VAL A 597 -28.40 5.18 3.79
N VAL A 598 -29.61 5.24 3.26
CA VAL A 598 -30.80 4.63 3.89
C VAL A 598 -31.29 3.50 3.01
N ILE A 599 -31.28 2.29 3.55
CA ILE A 599 -31.81 1.09 2.91
C ILE A 599 -33.28 0.98 3.27
N GLN A 600 -34.15 0.79 2.30
CA GLN A 600 -35.59 0.65 2.47
C GLN A 600 -36.05 -0.70 1.91
N ASP A 601 -36.89 -1.44 2.65
CA ASP A 601 -37.55 -2.63 2.12
C ASP A 601 -38.93 -2.33 1.50
N SER A 602 -39.58 -3.36 0.94
CA SER A 602 -40.89 -3.24 0.29
C SER A 602 -42.02 -2.86 1.26
N SER A 603 -41.85 -3.06 2.56
CA SER A 603 -42.86 -2.71 3.59
C SER A 603 -42.73 -1.27 4.08
N GLY A 604 -41.65 -0.57 3.71
CA GLY A 604 -41.35 0.78 4.16
C GLY A 604 -40.46 0.84 5.41
N TYR A 605 -40.03 -0.29 5.95
CA TYR A 605 -39.00 -0.33 6.98
C TYR A 605 -37.66 0.09 6.40
N ALA A 606 -36.88 0.85 7.16
CA ALA A 606 -35.58 1.32 6.75
C ALA A 606 -34.50 1.10 7.80
N THR A 607 -33.25 0.98 7.33
CA THR A 607 -32.03 0.95 8.16
C THR A 607 -30.98 1.89 7.58
N MET A 608 -30.17 2.50 8.43
CA MET A 608 -29.04 3.31 7.99
C MET A 608 -27.79 2.46 7.77
N ALA A 609 -27.06 2.73 6.70
CA ALA A 609 -25.74 2.16 6.46
C ALA A 609 -24.75 3.26 6.07
N LYS A 610 -23.46 2.91 6.03
CA LYS A 610 -22.42 3.77 5.47
C LYS A 610 -21.84 3.12 4.23
N LEU A 611 -21.67 3.91 3.19
CA LEU A 611 -21.14 3.46 1.91
C LEU A 611 -20.04 4.42 1.45
N ALA A 612 -18.88 3.88 1.09
CA ALA A 612 -17.84 4.64 0.43
C ALA A 612 -18.20 4.78 -1.05
N LEU A 613 -18.48 6.01 -1.48
CA LEU A 613 -18.76 6.31 -2.88
C LEU A 613 -17.46 6.73 -3.58
N PRO A 614 -16.98 5.97 -4.59
CA PRO A 614 -15.76 6.30 -5.31
C PRO A 614 -15.98 7.47 -6.30
N ARG A 615 -14.86 8.10 -6.66
CA ARG A 615 -14.76 9.00 -7.83
C ARG A 615 -14.47 8.15 -9.06
N GLU A 616 -15.00 8.54 -10.21
CA GLU A 616 -14.57 7.98 -11.50
C GLU A 616 -13.16 8.49 -11.82
N GLU A 617 -12.16 7.64 -11.58
CA GLU A 617 -10.77 7.95 -11.85
C GLU A 617 -10.13 6.73 -12.51
N TYR A 618 -9.79 6.87 -13.79
CA TYR A 618 -9.18 5.80 -14.57
C TYR A 618 -7.66 5.88 -14.53
N ARG A 619 -7.02 4.71 -14.50
CA ARG A 619 -5.57 4.57 -14.60
C ARG A 619 -5.22 3.37 -15.47
N ILE A 620 -4.22 3.54 -16.33
CA ILE A 620 -3.58 2.43 -17.05
C ILE A 620 -2.19 2.21 -16.45
N THR A 621 -1.81 0.95 -16.29
CA THR A 621 -0.41 0.55 -16.03
C THR A 621 -0.10 -0.63 -16.95
N ALA A 622 1.07 -0.66 -17.56
CA ALA A 622 1.47 -1.68 -18.51
C ALA A 622 2.80 -2.32 -18.11
N GLY A 623 2.79 -3.64 -17.94
CA GLY A 623 4.02 -4.42 -17.96
C GLY A 623 4.58 -4.42 -19.38
N ILE A 624 5.63 -3.63 -19.64
CA ILE A 624 6.27 -3.50 -20.95
C ILE A 624 7.60 -4.24 -20.91
N HIS A 625 7.77 -5.37 -21.60
CA HIS A 625 9.00 -6.16 -21.59
C HIS A 625 9.61 -6.33 -22.98
N LEU A 626 10.94 -6.18 -23.05
CA LEU A 626 11.74 -6.41 -24.24
C LEU A 626 13.12 -6.93 -23.83
N ASP A 627 13.54 -8.04 -24.42
CA ASP A 627 14.86 -8.60 -24.15
C ASP A 627 15.96 -7.81 -24.88
N GLN A 628 17.07 -7.56 -24.18
CA GLN A 628 18.13 -6.69 -24.68
C GLN A 628 18.97 -7.35 -25.78
N GLU A 629 19.07 -8.69 -25.84
CA GLU A 629 19.78 -9.39 -26.91
C GLU A 629 19.07 -9.21 -28.27
N SER A 630 17.77 -8.86 -28.27
CA SER A 630 17.02 -8.55 -29.49
C SER A 630 17.30 -7.14 -30.05
N LEU A 631 17.81 -6.22 -29.22
CA LEU A 631 18.01 -4.81 -29.53
C LEU A 631 19.34 -4.55 -30.26
N ARG A 632 19.54 -5.30 -31.34
CA ARG A 632 20.71 -5.23 -32.24
C ARG A 632 20.30 -4.70 -33.61
N THR A 633 21.24 -4.09 -34.32
CA THR A 633 21.05 -3.49 -35.65
C THR A 633 20.43 -4.50 -36.64
N GLY A 634 19.20 -4.18 -37.10
CA GLY A 634 18.41 -5.02 -38.00
C GLY A 634 17.78 -6.27 -37.36
N GLY A 635 17.90 -6.45 -36.04
CA GLY A 635 17.29 -7.52 -35.27
C GLY A 635 15.76 -7.43 -35.21
N LYS A 636 15.11 -8.51 -34.75
CA LYS A 636 13.66 -8.55 -34.54
C LYS A 636 13.33 -8.36 -33.06
N GLY A 637 12.93 -7.14 -32.70
CA GLY A 637 12.47 -6.83 -31.35
C GLY A 637 11.05 -7.36 -31.12
N ARG A 638 10.85 -8.16 -30.08
CA ARG A 638 9.53 -8.65 -29.64
C ARG A 638 9.14 -8.02 -28.31
N LEU A 639 8.31 -6.98 -28.37
CA LEU A 639 7.78 -6.29 -27.21
C LEU A 639 6.55 -7.04 -26.67
N ILE A 640 6.57 -7.41 -25.38
CA ILE A 640 5.42 -7.98 -24.67
C ILE A 640 4.78 -6.89 -23.81
N LEU A 641 3.47 -6.70 -23.96
CA LEU A 641 2.68 -5.70 -23.25
C LEU A 641 1.58 -6.38 -22.43
N ARG A 642 1.61 -6.16 -21.11
CA ARG A 642 0.61 -6.62 -20.14
C ARG A 642 -0.12 -5.42 -19.51
N PRO A 643 -1.17 -4.88 -20.16
CA PRO A 643 -1.93 -3.74 -19.63
C PRO A 643 -2.85 -4.16 -18.46
N THR A 644 -3.00 -3.27 -17.50
CA THR A 644 -3.97 -3.32 -16.38
C THR A 644 -4.72 -2.00 -16.37
N LEU A 645 -6.04 -2.05 -16.62
CA LEU A 645 -6.92 -0.90 -16.54
C LEU A 645 -7.64 -0.89 -15.19
N GLU A 646 -7.59 0.23 -14.49
CA GLU A 646 -8.24 0.43 -13.20
C GLU A 646 -9.24 1.59 -13.26
N VAL A 647 -10.34 1.47 -12.51
CA VAL A 647 -11.25 2.56 -12.18
C VAL A 647 -11.43 2.63 -10.67
N ALA A 648 -11.21 3.81 -10.07
CA ALA A 648 -11.25 4.00 -8.61
C ALA A 648 -10.39 2.99 -7.81
N GLY A 649 -9.25 2.58 -8.38
CA GLY A 649 -8.35 1.59 -7.81
C GLY A 649 -8.83 0.14 -7.93
N GLN A 650 -9.85 -0.14 -8.74
CA GLN A 650 -10.37 -1.48 -9.00
C GLN A 650 -10.07 -1.90 -10.45
N THR A 651 -9.49 -3.08 -10.65
CA THR A 651 -9.17 -3.59 -11.99
C THR A 651 -10.44 -3.93 -12.76
N ILE A 652 -10.55 -3.38 -13.97
CA ILE A 652 -11.64 -3.62 -14.92
C ILE A 652 -11.08 -4.19 -16.23
N SER A 653 -11.98 -4.66 -17.10
CA SER A 653 -11.56 -5.23 -18.38
C SER A 653 -10.96 -4.17 -19.30
N VAL A 654 -9.87 -4.53 -19.98
CA VAL A 654 -9.28 -3.70 -21.04
C VAL A 654 -10.19 -3.57 -22.27
N SER A 655 -11.31 -4.32 -22.35
CA SER A 655 -12.31 -4.15 -23.41
C SER A 655 -13.11 -2.85 -23.30
N GLU A 656 -13.04 -2.15 -22.16
CA GLU A 656 -13.66 -0.83 -21.95
C GLU A 656 -12.87 0.31 -22.66
N ILE A 657 -11.71 -0.01 -23.27
CA ILE A 657 -10.89 0.92 -24.02
C ILE A 657 -11.47 1.11 -25.42
N GLU A 658 -11.68 2.36 -25.82
CA GLU A 658 -12.23 2.72 -27.13
C GLU A 658 -11.20 2.55 -28.24
N SER A 659 -9.96 3.01 -28.00
CA SER A 659 -8.83 2.79 -28.90
C SER A 659 -7.50 2.74 -28.14
N ALA A 660 -6.54 2.02 -28.70
CA ALA A 660 -5.20 1.91 -28.13
C ALA A 660 -4.14 2.05 -29.22
N ALA A 661 -3.03 2.70 -28.88
CA ALA A 661 -1.89 2.92 -29.76
C ALA A 661 -0.57 2.68 -29.01
N LEU A 662 0.45 2.24 -29.74
CA LEU A 662 1.82 2.07 -29.23
C LEU A 662 2.75 3.00 -30.00
N GLU A 663 3.45 3.86 -29.26
CA GLU A 663 4.46 4.75 -29.80
C GLU A 663 5.85 4.24 -29.39
N LEU A 664 6.70 3.91 -30.37
CA LEU A 664 8.09 3.53 -30.19
C LEU A 664 9.00 4.67 -30.64
N LYS A 665 9.69 5.31 -29.69
CA LYS A 665 10.68 6.36 -29.96
C LYS A 665 12.08 5.81 -29.79
N SER A 666 12.87 5.78 -30.85
CA SER A 666 14.28 5.39 -30.79
C SER A 666 15.19 6.62 -30.80
N THR A 667 16.39 6.46 -30.27
CA THR A 667 17.50 7.41 -30.41
C THR A 667 18.74 6.63 -30.76
N ASP A 668 19.43 7.01 -31.83
CA ASP A 668 20.66 6.33 -32.28
C ASP A 668 21.92 6.81 -31.53
N LEU A 669 23.10 6.40 -32.01
CA LEU A 669 24.39 6.79 -31.44
C LEU A 669 24.69 8.28 -31.64
N GLU A 670 24.25 8.82 -32.77
CA GLU A 670 24.41 10.22 -33.21
C GLU A 670 23.43 11.17 -32.50
N GLY A 671 22.42 10.64 -31.83
CA GLY A 671 21.38 11.40 -31.14
C GLY A 671 20.17 11.76 -32.02
N ILE A 672 20.10 11.20 -33.22
CA ILE A 672 18.96 11.34 -34.13
C ILE A 672 17.80 10.52 -33.56
N ARG A 673 16.61 11.09 -33.61
CA ARG A 673 15.39 10.49 -33.07
C ARG A 673 14.49 10.04 -34.20
N ALA A 674 13.98 8.83 -34.08
CA ALA A 674 12.92 8.32 -34.94
C ALA A 674 11.72 7.90 -34.08
N SER A 675 10.53 7.94 -34.67
CA SER A 675 9.28 7.53 -34.01
C SER A 675 8.48 6.65 -34.95
N MET A 676 7.99 5.53 -34.41
CA MET A 676 7.05 4.65 -35.07
C MET A 676 5.79 4.55 -34.22
N GLY A 677 4.64 4.89 -34.80
CA GLY A 677 3.33 4.72 -34.17
C GLY A 677 2.61 3.51 -34.75
N VAL A 678 1.95 2.76 -33.89
CA VAL A 678 1.06 1.65 -34.25
C VAL A 678 -0.31 1.98 -33.65
N GLU A 679 -1.25 2.33 -34.51
CA GLU A 679 -2.63 2.64 -34.13
C GLU A 679 -3.49 1.36 -34.08
N ASP A 680 -4.71 1.48 -33.55
CA ASP A 680 -5.75 0.43 -33.52
C ASP A 680 -5.32 -0.92 -32.91
N LEU A 681 -4.57 -0.86 -31.82
CA LEU A 681 -4.15 -2.04 -31.08
C LEU A 681 -5.34 -2.75 -30.42
N LYS A 682 -5.47 -4.05 -30.71
CA LYS A 682 -6.46 -4.92 -30.07
C LYS A 682 -5.93 -5.47 -28.76
N LEU A 683 -6.25 -4.80 -27.66
CA LEU A 683 -5.95 -5.26 -26.31
C LEU A 683 -6.98 -6.31 -25.87
N MET A 684 -6.51 -7.45 -25.38
CA MET A 684 -7.34 -8.55 -24.94
C MET A 684 -7.13 -8.79 -23.44
N SER A 685 -8.19 -9.14 -22.71
CA SER A 685 -8.08 -9.44 -21.27
C SER A 685 -7.52 -10.84 -20.99
N ASP A 686 -7.44 -11.70 -22.01
CA ASP A 686 -7.05 -13.10 -21.89
C ASP A 686 -5.60 -13.37 -22.29
N ARG A 687 -4.84 -12.40 -22.80
CA ARG A 687 -3.45 -12.61 -23.25
C ARG A 687 -2.70 -11.29 -23.33
N GLU A 688 -1.39 -11.36 -23.19
CA GLU A 688 -0.50 -10.22 -23.40
C GLU A 688 -0.39 -9.88 -24.90
N LEU A 689 -0.37 -8.58 -25.21
CA LEU A 689 -0.14 -8.11 -26.58
C LEU A 689 1.34 -8.29 -26.92
N VAL A 690 1.62 -8.83 -28.11
CA VAL A 690 2.97 -9.01 -28.62
C VAL A 690 3.11 -8.17 -29.88
N HIS A 691 4.06 -7.24 -29.88
CA HIS A 691 4.37 -6.42 -31.06
C HIS A 691 5.80 -6.73 -31.53
N GLU A 692 5.93 -7.20 -32.77
CA GLU A 692 7.22 -7.43 -33.42
C GLU A 692 7.56 -6.20 -34.27
N PHE A 693 8.78 -5.68 -34.12
CA PHE A 693 9.29 -4.56 -34.91
C PHE A 693 10.74 -4.83 -35.32
N ARG A 694 11.17 -4.20 -36.42
CA ARG A 694 12.57 -4.21 -36.82
C ARG A 694 13.33 -3.17 -36.01
N VAL A 695 14.39 -3.60 -35.35
CA VAL A 695 15.22 -2.71 -34.53
C VAL A 695 15.97 -1.74 -35.45
N PRO A 696 15.81 -0.42 -35.27
CA PRO A 696 16.54 0.57 -36.04
C PRO A 696 18.05 0.42 -35.85
N ASP A 697 18.81 0.93 -36.80
CA ASP A 697 20.26 0.80 -36.77
C ASP A 697 20.86 1.65 -35.65
N ARG A 698 21.94 1.16 -35.02
CA ARG A 698 22.75 1.92 -34.05
C ARG A 698 21.96 2.53 -32.88
N ILE A 699 20.87 1.91 -32.45
CA ILE A 699 20.06 2.43 -31.34
C ILE A 699 20.85 2.49 -30.03
N THR A 700 20.65 3.56 -29.26
CA THR A 700 21.14 3.70 -27.89
C THR A 700 20.03 3.80 -26.84
N ASN A 701 18.83 4.16 -27.27
CA ASN A 701 17.66 4.18 -26.41
C ASN A 701 16.40 3.88 -27.22
N LEU A 702 15.45 3.17 -26.59
CA LEU A 702 14.11 2.94 -27.11
C LEU A 702 13.09 3.26 -26.00
N VAL A 703 12.11 4.11 -26.28
CA VAL A 703 10.98 4.39 -25.37
C VAL A 703 9.72 3.82 -25.99
N ALA A 704 9.09 2.87 -25.31
CA ALA A 704 7.80 2.32 -25.69
C ALA A 704 6.71 2.97 -24.83
N THR A 705 5.70 3.58 -25.47
CA THR A 705 4.58 4.25 -24.79
C THR A 705 3.26 3.65 -25.26
N LEU A 706 2.51 3.04 -24.34
CA LEU A 706 1.13 2.64 -24.57
C LEU A 706 0.23 3.85 -24.33
N ARG A 707 -0.59 4.21 -25.30
CA ARG A 707 -1.63 5.24 -25.21
C ARG A 707 -2.99 4.56 -25.36
N VAL A 708 -3.92 4.85 -24.45
CA VAL A 708 -5.28 4.30 -24.51
C VAL A 708 -6.27 5.44 -24.37
N LYS A 709 -7.33 5.40 -25.17
CA LYS A 709 -8.41 6.38 -25.13
C LYS A 709 -9.69 5.72 -24.63
N MET A 710 -10.43 6.41 -23.77
CA MET A 710 -11.70 5.92 -23.24
C MET A 710 -12.64 7.06 -22.86
N LYS A 711 -13.94 6.77 -22.75
CA LYS A 711 -14.96 7.73 -22.34
C LYS A 711 -15.14 7.74 -20.83
N ILE A 712 -15.27 8.93 -20.25
CA ILE A 712 -15.70 9.11 -18.85
C ILE A 712 -17.21 9.27 -18.81
N ALA A 713 -17.90 8.35 -18.14
CA ALA A 713 -19.36 8.35 -18.04
C ALA A 713 -19.88 9.57 -17.25
N SER A 714 -19.26 9.92 -16.12
CA SER A 714 -19.66 11.06 -15.28
C SER A 714 -19.51 12.43 -15.94
N GLN A 715 -18.72 12.53 -17.01
CA GLN A 715 -18.51 13.76 -17.78
C GLN A 715 -19.25 13.76 -19.12
N GLY A 716 -20.33 12.97 -19.22
CA GLY A 716 -21.16 12.93 -20.44
C GLY A 716 -20.48 12.24 -21.62
N GLY A 717 -19.51 11.36 -21.37
CA GLY A 717 -18.80 10.61 -22.40
C GLY A 717 -17.58 11.33 -22.98
N GLU A 718 -17.00 12.29 -22.25
CA GLU A 718 -15.76 12.96 -22.63
C GLU A 718 -14.63 11.94 -22.83
N MET A 719 -13.91 12.05 -23.96
CA MET A 719 -12.78 11.19 -24.28
C MET A 719 -11.54 11.65 -23.53
N ILE A 720 -10.94 10.76 -22.74
CA ILE A 720 -9.65 10.96 -22.10
C ILE A 720 -8.58 10.07 -22.72
N GLU A 721 -7.32 10.50 -22.64
CA GLU A 721 -6.15 9.71 -22.98
C GLU A 721 -5.37 9.35 -21.71
N LEU A 722 -5.09 8.06 -21.53
CA LEU A 722 -4.22 7.54 -20.49
C LEU A 722 -2.96 6.96 -21.13
N THR A 723 -1.81 7.11 -20.48
CA THR A 723 -0.54 6.65 -21.03
C THR A 723 0.33 5.96 -19.98
N ASP A 724 1.07 4.93 -20.39
CA ASP A 724 2.18 4.38 -19.61
C ASP A 724 3.38 4.09 -20.52
N SER A 725 4.60 4.20 -19.99
CA SER A 725 5.81 4.13 -20.82
C SER A 725 7.01 3.48 -20.12
N ARG A 726 7.88 2.87 -20.92
CA ARG A 726 9.15 2.31 -20.46
C ARG A 726 10.29 2.65 -21.42
N SER A 727 11.45 3.01 -20.85
CA SER A 727 12.69 3.27 -21.59
C SER A 727 13.64 2.08 -21.49
N PHE A 728 14.27 1.72 -22.60
CA PHE A 728 15.27 0.67 -22.76
C PHE A 728 16.56 1.30 -23.26
N LYS A 729 17.57 1.38 -22.39
CA LYS A 729 18.91 1.83 -22.76
C LYS A 729 19.73 0.65 -23.27
N VAL A 730 20.36 0.81 -24.42
CA VAL A 730 21.18 -0.23 -25.06
C VAL A 730 22.42 0.35 -25.70
N ASN A 731 23.44 -0.46 -25.93
CA ASN A 731 24.62 -0.08 -26.71
C ASN A 731 25.32 1.23 -26.25
N GLU A 732 25.09 1.74 -25.04
CA GLU A 732 25.71 2.99 -24.57
C GLU A 732 27.23 2.85 -24.49
N VAL A 733 27.75 1.62 -24.29
CA VAL A 733 29.20 1.34 -24.34
C VAL A 733 29.83 1.70 -25.69
N LEU A 734 29.06 1.74 -26.78
CA LEU A 734 29.58 2.15 -28.09
C LEU A 734 29.93 3.65 -28.16
N LYS A 735 29.44 4.46 -27.20
CA LYS A 735 29.80 5.89 -27.08
C LYS A 735 31.15 6.12 -26.37
N SER A 736 31.73 5.10 -25.75
CA SER A 736 33.01 5.22 -25.06
C SER A 736 34.18 4.71 -25.90
N ASP A 737 35.39 4.96 -25.41
CA ASP A 737 36.67 4.43 -25.89
C ASP A 737 36.94 2.98 -25.42
N VAL A 738 36.00 2.39 -24.69
CA VAL A 738 36.19 1.06 -24.10
C VAL A 738 36.16 -0.02 -25.17
N VAL A 739 37.22 -0.82 -25.22
CA VAL A 739 37.42 -1.89 -26.21
C VAL A 739 36.82 -3.24 -25.83
N GLY A 740 36.44 -3.45 -24.56
CA GLY A 740 35.82 -4.69 -24.09
C GLY A 740 34.74 -4.54 -23.02
N ASP A 741 33.89 -5.55 -22.89
CA ASP A 741 32.83 -5.61 -21.90
C ASP A 741 32.67 -6.99 -21.26
N LEU A 742 32.11 -7.00 -20.05
CA LEU A 742 31.89 -8.20 -19.27
C LEU A 742 30.45 -8.67 -19.41
N TYR A 743 30.29 -9.98 -19.60
CA TYR A 743 29.01 -10.66 -19.67
C TYR A 743 28.98 -11.78 -18.63
N LEU A 744 27.78 -12.13 -18.15
CA LEU A 744 27.59 -13.21 -17.20
C LEU A 744 26.70 -14.29 -17.80
N SER A 745 27.20 -15.51 -17.80
CA SER A 745 26.57 -16.69 -18.39
C SER A 745 26.22 -17.69 -17.29
N LYS A 746 25.10 -18.41 -17.48
CA LYS A 746 24.70 -19.52 -16.62
C LYS A 746 24.48 -20.76 -17.47
N ILE A 747 25.40 -21.72 -17.36
CA ILE A 747 25.47 -22.92 -18.21
C ILE A 747 25.65 -24.12 -17.30
N ASP A 748 24.86 -25.19 -17.48
CA ASP A 748 24.91 -26.40 -16.65
C ASP A 748 24.90 -26.10 -15.12
N GLY A 749 24.12 -25.11 -14.70
CA GLY A 749 23.98 -24.67 -13.31
C GLY A 749 25.13 -23.80 -12.78
N ASN A 750 26.19 -23.60 -13.57
CA ASN A 750 27.39 -22.85 -13.17
C ASN A 750 27.43 -21.46 -13.79
N TYR A 751 27.97 -20.50 -13.05
CA TYR A 751 28.18 -19.13 -13.51
C TYR A 751 29.57 -18.96 -14.10
N ARG A 752 29.63 -18.29 -15.25
CA ARG A 752 30.87 -17.92 -15.94
C ARG A 752 30.82 -16.45 -16.32
N VAL A 753 31.86 -15.70 -15.97
CA VAL A 753 32.04 -14.33 -16.49
C VAL A 753 32.86 -14.42 -17.76
N GLU A 754 32.43 -13.74 -18.81
CA GLU A 754 33.11 -13.71 -20.10
C GLU A 754 33.48 -12.26 -20.44
N PHE A 755 34.77 -12.03 -20.71
CA PHE A 755 35.32 -10.74 -21.07
C PHE A 755 35.64 -10.73 -22.57
N PHE A 756 34.83 -10.00 -23.31
CA PHE A 756 34.89 -9.94 -24.75
C PHE A 756 35.19 -8.53 -25.25
N GLY A 757 35.92 -8.45 -26.36
CA GLY A 757 35.99 -7.24 -27.16
C GLY A 757 34.68 -6.97 -27.92
N ARG A 758 34.64 -5.88 -28.69
CA ARG A 758 33.43 -5.47 -29.41
C ARG A 758 32.96 -6.49 -30.44
N ASN A 759 33.87 -7.31 -30.98
CA ASN A 759 33.58 -8.35 -31.97
C ASN A 759 33.46 -9.75 -31.34
N ALA A 760 33.21 -9.83 -30.04
CA ALA A 760 33.20 -11.08 -29.26
C ALA A 760 34.54 -11.83 -29.22
N GLU A 761 35.65 -11.14 -29.50
CA GLU A 761 36.98 -11.70 -29.34
C GLU A 761 37.33 -11.84 -27.84
N PRO A 762 37.86 -12.99 -27.40
CA PRO A 762 38.20 -13.20 -25.99
C PRO A 762 39.36 -12.32 -25.54
N ILE A 763 39.21 -11.66 -24.40
CA ILE A 763 40.28 -10.86 -23.79
C ILE A 763 40.98 -11.69 -22.71
N ASP A 764 42.09 -12.31 -23.11
CA ASP A 764 42.91 -13.18 -22.27
C ASP A 764 43.84 -12.40 -21.32
N GLY A 765 44.23 -13.06 -20.23
CA GLY A 765 45.31 -12.65 -19.35
C GLY A 765 45.01 -11.48 -18.42
N GLN A 766 43.75 -11.05 -18.34
CA GLN A 766 43.34 -9.86 -17.61
C GLN A 766 42.98 -10.17 -16.16
N ASN A 767 43.49 -9.34 -15.24
CA ASN A 767 43.16 -9.43 -13.82
C ASN A 767 41.84 -8.71 -13.55
N LEU A 768 40.82 -9.46 -13.15
CA LEU A 768 39.49 -8.94 -12.85
C LEU A 768 39.24 -9.00 -11.34
N ASN A 769 38.84 -7.86 -10.77
CA ASN A 769 38.46 -7.78 -9.36
C ASN A 769 36.99 -8.17 -9.21
N VAL A 770 36.74 -9.24 -8.49
CA VAL A 770 35.41 -9.81 -8.29
C VAL A 770 34.95 -9.58 -6.85
N THR A 771 33.80 -8.94 -6.69
CA THR A 771 33.17 -8.63 -5.41
C THR A 771 31.85 -9.39 -5.28
N PHE A 772 31.74 -10.20 -4.23
CA PHE A 772 30.55 -11.00 -3.92
C PHE A 772 29.78 -10.39 -2.74
N ASN A 773 28.46 -10.27 -2.91
CA ASN A 773 27.54 -9.88 -1.85
C ASN A 773 26.61 -11.05 -1.53
N HIS A 774 26.67 -11.55 -0.30
CA HIS A 774 25.82 -12.65 0.16
C HIS A 774 24.49 -12.13 0.71
N GLN A 775 23.37 -12.83 0.50
CA GLN A 775 22.02 -12.40 0.88
C GLN A 775 21.78 -12.18 2.39
N PHE A 776 22.67 -12.74 3.22
CA PHE A 776 22.59 -12.74 4.68
C PHE A 776 23.62 -11.82 5.34
N PHE A 777 24.52 -11.20 4.57
CA PHE A 777 25.65 -10.43 5.08
C PHE A 777 25.73 -9.05 4.41
N LYS A 778 26.15 -8.04 5.17
CA LYS A 778 26.40 -6.67 4.68
C LYS A 778 27.85 -6.49 4.24
N ASN A 779 28.79 -7.27 4.78
CA ASN A 779 30.17 -7.31 4.34
C ASN A 779 30.26 -7.94 2.95
N GLN A 780 31.25 -7.50 2.19
CA GLN A 780 31.52 -7.95 0.84
C GLN A 780 32.84 -8.71 0.83
N ARG A 781 32.89 -9.83 0.11
CA ARG A 781 34.16 -10.54 -0.11
C ARG A 781 34.70 -10.22 -1.49
N LYS A 782 36.00 -9.90 -1.56
CA LYS A 782 36.68 -9.45 -2.77
C LYS A 782 37.86 -10.37 -3.08
N THR A 783 38.01 -10.75 -4.34
CA THR A 783 39.14 -11.53 -4.84
C THR A 783 39.52 -11.07 -6.25
N THR A 784 40.73 -11.39 -6.69
CA THR A 784 41.21 -11.11 -8.04
C THR A 784 41.37 -12.43 -8.78
N LEU A 785 40.73 -12.57 -9.94
CA LEU A 785 40.83 -13.73 -10.81
C LEU A 785 41.41 -13.31 -12.16
N LYS A 786 42.07 -14.23 -12.88
CA LYS A 786 42.68 -13.97 -14.19
C LYS A 786 41.88 -14.64 -15.30
N THR A 787 41.57 -13.91 -16.37
CA THR A 787 40.87 -14.50 -17.52
C THR A 787 41.71 -15.58 -18.21
N THR A 788 41.04 -16.62 -18.70
CA THR A 788 41.66 -17.68 -19.51
C THR A 788 41.87 -17.22 -20.96
N GLN A 789 42.51 -18.06 -21.79
CA GLN A 789 42.59 -17.87 -23.24
C GLN A 789 41.22 -17.71 -23.94
N ARG A 790 40.13 -18.13 -23.29
CA ARG A 790 38.76 -17.93 -23.77
C ARG A 790 38.13 -16.63 -23.25
N GLY A 791 38.90 -15.78 -22.57
CA GLY A 791 38.43 -14.55 -21.95
C GLY A 791 37.51 -14.78 -20.75
N SER A 792 37.52 -15.97 -20.13
CA SER A 792 36.51 -16.35 -19.14
C SER A 792 37.04 -16.52 -17.72
N LEU A 793 36.16 -16.37 -16.73
CA LEU A 793 36.32 -16.77 -15.34
C LEU A 793 35.24 -17.79 -14.95
N ASP A 794 35.62 -18.93 -14.40
CA ASP A 794 34.68 -19.94 -13.92
C ASP A 794 34.35 -19.68 -12.44
N LEU A 795 33.11 -19.25 -12.16
CA LEU A 795 32.68 -18.91 -10.81
C LEU A 795 31.95 -20.07 -10.09
N GLY A 796 31.61 -21.13 -10.83
CA GLY A 796 30.87 -22.28 -10.31
C GLY A 796 29.45 -21.89 -9.86
N ASN A 797 28.90 -22.62 -8.89
CA ASN A 797 27.59 -22.29 -8.32
C ASN A 797 27.72 -21.16 -7.28
N LEU A 798 26.91 -20.11 -7.44
CA LEU A 798 26.90 -18.93 -6.57
C LEU A 798 25.76 -19.00 -5.52
N ASN A 799 25.65 -20.13 -4.83
CA ASN A 799 24.64 -20.36 -3.79
C ASN A 799 24.70 -19.29 -2.70
N GLY A 800 23.56 -18.66 -2.39
CA GLY A 800 23.44 -17.62 -1.35
C GLY A 800 23.99 -16.23 -1.73
N ILE A 801 24.62 -16.09 -2.89
CA ILE A 801 25.09 -14.79 -3.41
C ILE A 801 23.93 -14.04 -4.04
N ALA A 802 23.65 -12.83 -3.54
CA ALA A 802 22.58 -11.97 -4.03
C ALA A 802 23.03 -11.08 -5.20
N SER A 803 24.29 -10.67 -5.22
CA SER A 803 24.85 -9.92 -6.34
C SER A 803 26.36 -10.09 -6.49
N LEU A 804 26.80 -9.95 -7.74
CA LEU A 804 28.17 -10.06 -8.19
C LEU A 804 28.57 -8.74 -8.86
N THR A 805 29.71 -8.17 -8.48
CA THR A 805 30.31 -7.03 -9.19
C THR A 805 31.69 -7.42 -9.68
N VAL A 806 31.97 -7.22 -10.97
CA VAL A 806 33.28 -7.47 -11.57
C VAL A 806 33.81 -6.17 -12.12
N GLN A 807 35.07 -5.86 -11.82
CA GLN A 807 35.76 -4.65 -12.25
C GLN A 807 37.01 -5.02 -13.04
N VAL A 808 37.16 -4.40 -14.22
CA VAL A 808 38.36 -4.52 -15.07
C VAL A 808 39.43 -3.51 -14.62
N PRO A 809 40.72 -3.70 -14.99
CA PRO A 809 41.81 -2.81 -14.61
C PRO A 809 41.60 -1.34 -15.02
N SER A 810 40.92 -1.09 -16.14
CA SER A 810 40.57 0.26 -16.60
C SER A 810 39.55 0.99 -15.72
N GLY A 811 39.09 0.37 -14.63
CA GLY A 811 38.16 0.95 -13.66
C GLY A 811 36.68 0.71 -13.97
N LYS A 812 36.33 0.28 -15.19
CA LYS A 812 34.95 -0.10 -15.56
C LYS A 812 34.49 -1.29 -14.73
N SER A 813 33.23 -1.26 -14.29
CA SER A 813 32.63 -2.36 -13.53
C SER A 813 31.24 -2.71 -14.02
N ARG A 814 30.89 -3.99 -13.88
CA ARG A 814 29.56 -4.56 -14.17
C ARG A 814 29.03 -5.20 -12.89
N LYS A 815 27.75 -4.97 -12.60
CA LYS A 815 27.05 -5.55 -11.46
C LYS A 815 25.85 -6.35 -11.94
N TRP A 816 25.78 -7.62 -11.54
CA TRP A 816 24.63 -8.48 -11.75
C TRP A 816 23.93 -8.77 -10.43
N ILE A 817 22.59 -8.73 -10.46
CA ILE A 817 21.76 -9.20 -9.34
C ILE A 817 21.38 -10.64 -9.66
N LEU A 818 21.83 -11.58 -8.84
CA LEU A 818 21.57 -13.01 -9.03
C LEU A 818 20.21 -13.31 -8.44
N ARG A 819 19.19 -13.29 -9.30
CA ARG A 819 17.80 -13.47 -8.89
C ARG A 819 17.40 -14.92 -9.13
N ASN A 820 17.15 -15.64 -8.05
CA ASN A 820 16.68 -17.03 -8.10
C ASN A 820 15.23 -17.12 -8.57
N ASP A 821 14.71 -18.34 -8.56
CA ASP A 821 13.30 -18.65 -8.70
C ASP A 821 12.46 -17.83 -7.72
N ARG A 822 11.37 -17.25 -8.21
CA ARG A 822 10.58 -16.24 -7.47
C ARG A 822 9.09 -16.39 -7.73
N ARG A 823 8.32 -15.89 -6.78
CA ARG A 823 6.88 -15.77 -6.88
C ARG A 823 6.41 -14.54 -6.11
N ASP A 824 5.44 -13.82 -6.68
CA ASP A 824 4.70 -12.78 -5.97
C ASP A 824 3.55 -13.41 -5.17
N GLN A 825 3.08 -12.69 -4.18
CA GLN A 825 2.03 -13.16 -3.29
C GLN A 825 1.02 -12.05 -3.11
N VAL A 826 -0.26 -12.43 -3.04
CA VAL A 826 -1.30 -11.54 -2.55
C VAL A 826 -1.06 -11.24 -1.07
N GLY A 827 -1.31 -10.00 -0.65
CA GLY A 827 -1.07 -9.59 0.74
C GLY A 827 -2.08 -10.12 1.75
N GLU A 828 -3.27 -10.49 1.29
CA GLU A 828 -4.38 -10.97 2.12
C GLU A 828 -5.23 -12.00 1.37
N VAL A 829 -5.63 -13.05 2.09
CA VAL A 829 -6.54 -14.09 1.60
C VAL A 829 -7.53 -14.42 2.70
N THR A 830 -8.81 -14.46 2.36
CA THR A 830 -9.87 -14.95 3.23
C THR A 830 -10.22 -16.40 2.86
N LEU A 831 -10.64 -17.18 3.84
CA LEU A 831 -11.08 -18.55 3.63
C LEU A 831 -12.17 -18.96 4.62
N PRO A 832 -13.13 -19.80 4.22
CA PRO A 832 -14.04 -20.45 5.16
C PRO A 832 -13.31 -21.55 5.95
N LYS A 833 -13.75 -21.82 7.17
CA LYS A 833 -13.20 -22.85 8.10
C LYS A 833 -12.94 -24.21 7.44
N ASN A 834 -13.80 -24.63 6.51
CA ASN A 834 -13.74 -25.96 5.91
C ASN A 834 -12.81 -26.04 4.68
N GLN A 835 -12.22 -24.93 4.25
CA GLN A 835 -11.31 -24.89 3.11
C GLN A 835 -9.85 -24.91 3.58
N LYS A 836 -9.03 -25.71 2.90
CA LYS A 836 -7.60 -25.73 3.16
C LYS A 836 -6.96 -24.45 2.64
N LEU A 837 -6.14 -23.83 3.49
CA LEU A 837 -5.18 -22.83 3.06
C LEU A 837 -4.34 -23.41 1.92
N THR A 838 -4.17 -22.68 0.82
CA THR A 838 -3.34 -23.11 -0.30
C THR A 838 -2.57 -21.90 -0.83
N VAL A 839 -1.26 -21.86 -0.55
CA VAL A 839 -0.38 -20.75 -0.95
C VAL A 839 0.73 -21.28 -1.82
N PRO A 840 0.78 -20.91 -3.11
CA PRO A 840 1.88 -21.31 -3.97
C PRO A 840 3.22 -20.80 -3.44
N PHE A 841 4.24 -21.65 -3.40
CA PHE A 841 5.49 -21.36 -2.70
C PHE A 841 6.71 -21.83 -3.48
N VAL A 842 7.75 -21.00 -3.44
CA VAL A 842 9.04 -21.26 -4.09
C VAL A 842 10.08 -21.36 -2.99
N GLY A 843 10.44 -22.57 -2.62
CA GLY A 843 11.36 -22.82 -1.53
C GLY A 843 11.11 -24.17 -0.86
N SER A 844 11.63 -24.31 0.35
CA SER A 844 11.49 -25.52 1.14
C SER A 844 10.81 -25.24 2.48
N LEU A 845 10.01 -26.21 2.96
CA LEU A 845 9.28 -26.06 4.22
C LEU A 845 10.25 -26.28 5.40
N ASN A 846 10.86 -25.19 5.83
CA ASN A 846 11.72 -25.15 7.01
C ASN A 846 11.60 -23.78 7.71
N ARG A 847 12.10 -23.69 8.95
CA ARG A 847 12.02 -22.47 9.77
C ARG A 847 12.92 -21.33 9.31
N ARG A 848 13.92 -21.59 8.45
CA ARG A 848 14.77 -20.55 7.84
C ARG A 848 14.00 -19.77 6.77
N GLU A 849 13.04 -20.42 6.11
CA GLU A 849 12.30 -19.84 4.98
C GLU A 849 10.87 -19.44 5.32
N VAL A 850 10.20 -20.15 6.25
CA VAL A 850 8.77 -20.00 6.50
C VAL A 850 8.44 -19.91 7.98
N ALA A 851 7.51 -19.03 8.34
CA ALA A 851 6.86 -19.02 9.66
C ALA A 851 5.36 -18.76 9.51
N LEU A 852 4.54 -19.46 10.30
CA LEU A 852 3.08 -19.25 10.35
C LEU A 852 2.66 -19.02 11.79
N TYR A 853 1.90 -17.96 12.02
CA TYR A 853 1.39 -17.63 13.35
C TYR A 853 -0.10 -17.35 13.31
N SER A 854 -0.82 -17.78 14.34
CA SER A 854 -2.14 -17.23 14.64
C SER A 854 -1.99 -15.87 15.33
N LEU A 855 -2.97 -15.00 15.13
CA LEU A 855 -2.98 -13.63 15.62
C LEU A 855 -4.11 -13.43 16.63
N ARG A 856 -3.83 -12.52 17.57
CA ARG A 856 -4.81 -11.85 18.44
C ARG A 856 -4.50 -10.35 18.41
N SER A 857 -5.44 -9.53 18.86
CA SER A 857 -5.28 -8.06 18.82
C SER A 857 -3.88 -7.63 19.27
N GLY A 858 -3.11 -7.04 18.35
CA GLY A 858 -1.77 -6.51 18.63
C GLY A 858 -0.56 -7.46 18.54
N GLY A 859 -0.69 -8.75 18.14
CA GLY A 859 0.51 -9.58 17.90
C GLY A 859 0.29 -11.08 17.66
N PHE A 860 1.40 -11.82 17.68
CA PHE A 860 1.41 -13.28 17.49
C PHE A 860 0.87 -14.01 18.73
N PHE A 861 -0.12 -14.87 18.56
CA PHE A 861 -0.75 -15.61 19.64
C PHE A 861 -0.12 -16.99 19.82
N SER A 862 -0.06 -17.79 18.76
CA SER A 862 0.54 -19.11 18.74
C SER A 862 1.35 -19.33 17.45
N ASP A 863 2.35 -20.19 17.55
CA ASP A 863 3.13 -20.68 16.41
C ASP A 863 2.43 -21.88 15.79
N GLU A 864 2.07 -21.76 14.52
CA GLU A 864 1.26 -22.73 13.78
C GLU A 864 2.06 -23.41 12.65
N PHE A 865 3.39 -23.24 12.62
CA PHE A 865 4.24 -23.81 11.58
C PHE A 865 4.07 -25.33 11.43
N SER A 866 3.82 -26.06 12.52
CA SER A 866 3.60 -27.52 12.50
C SER A 866 2.37 -27.94 11.69
N ARG A 867 1.43 -27.02 11.43
CA ARG A 867 0.23 -27.28 10.59
C ARG A 867 0.53 -27.20 9.09
N LEU A 868 1.64 -26.58 8.70
CA LEU A 868 2.01 -26.42 7.29
C LEU A 868 2.50 -27.74 6.70
N LYS A 869 2.12 -27.98 5.46
CA LYS A 869 2.65 -29.05 4.59
C LYS A 869 3.00 -28.46 3.23
N LEU A 870 4.08 -28.92 2.62
CA LEU A 870 4.42 -28.57 1.25
C LEU A 870 3.96 -29.70 0.32
N VAL A 871 2.90 -29.44 -0.45
CA VAL A 871 2.29 -30.42 -1.36
C VAL A 871 2.28 -29.81 -2.75
N GLU A 872 2.98 -30.44 -3.70
CA GLU A 872 3.02 -30.02 -5.11
C GLU A 872 3.37 -28.53 -5.35
N GLY A 873 4.26 -27.96 -4.53
CA GLY A 873 4.65 -26.55 -4.64
C GLY A 873 3.69 -25.58 -3.92
N TYR A 874 2.71 -26.08 -3.16
CA TYR A 874 1.84 -25.27 -2.31
C TYR A 874 2.11 -25.51 -0.82
N LEU A 875 2.19 -24.44 -0.05
CA LEU A 875 2.02 -24.47 1.39
C LEU A 875 0.53 -24.65 1.70
N VAL A 876 0.21 -25.76 2.38
CA VAL A 876 -1.15 -26.16 2.71
C VAL A 876 -1.30 -26.32 4.22
N ALA A 877 -2.42 -25.83 4.77
CA ALA A 877 -2.78 -26.05 6.16
C ALA A 877 -4.31 -26.07 6.35
N THR A 878 -4.78 -26.75 7.39
CA THR A 878 -6.15 -26.62 7.89
C THR A 878 -6.11 -25.72 9.12
N LEU A 879 -6.85 -24.62 9.08
CA LEU A 879 -6.83 -23.58 10.09
C LEU A 879 -8.22 -23.42 10.73
N ASP A 880 -8.23 -23.16 12.03
CA ASP A 880 -9.44 -22.83 12.76
C ASP A 880 -9.86 -21.37 12.49
N PRO A 881 -11.09 -20.95 12.79
CA PRO A 881 -11.50 -19.56 12.61
C PRO A 881 -10.62 -18.58 13.41
N GLY A 882 -10.18 -17.52 12.75
CA GLY A 882 -9.26 -16.54 13.31
C GLY A 882 -8.40 -15.86 12.25
N ASP A 883 -7.42 -15.08 12.72
CA ASP A 883 -6.47 -14.38 11.86
C ASP A 883 -5.12 -15.04 11.96
N TYR A 884 -4.41 -15.15 10.84
CA TYR A 884 -3.09 -15.75 10.77
C TYR A 884 -2.16 -14.90 9.90
N ARG A 885 -0.86 -15.07 10.09
CA ARG A 885 0.18 -14.46 9.28
C ARG A 885 1.22 -15.49 8.88
N LEU A 886 1.36 -15.69 7.58
CA LEU A 886 2.44 -16.45 6.98
C LEU A 886 3.53 -15.49 6.54
N ILE A 887 4.76 -15.78 6.93
CA ILE A 887 5.94 -14.99 6.60
C ILE A 887 6.86 -15.86 5.74
N LEU A 888 7.13 -15.40 4.53
CA LEU A 888 8.10 -15.98 3.62
C LEU A 888 9.41 -15.19 3.77
N LYS A 889 10.31 -15.70 4.60
CA LYS A 889 11.50 -14.98 5.08
C LYS A 889 12.48 -14.66 3.96
N THR A 890 12.64 -15.57 2.99
CA THR A 890 13.57 -15.41 1.87
C THR A 890 13.15 -14.29 0.93
N SER A 891 11.85 -14.17 0.62
CA SER A 891 11.31 -13.09 -0.23
C SER A 891 10.97 -11.83 0.55
N GLY A 892 10.93 -11.89 1.89
CA GLY A 892 10.49 -10.80 2.76
C GLY A 892 8.98 -10.54 2.70
N GLN A 893 8.20 -11.42 2.07
CA GLN A 893 6.76 -11.27 1.92
C GLN A 893 6.01 -11.77 3.15
N SER A 894 4.88 -11.14 3.46
CA SER A 894 4.00 -11.50 4.56
C SER A 894 2.57 -11.52 4.05
N ILE A 895 1.86 -12.62 4.29
CA ILE A 895 0.49 -12.84 3.83
C ILE A 895 -0.42 -12.96 5.05
N LYS A 896 -1.52 -12.20 5.06
CA LYS A 896 -2.57 -12.31 6.09
C LYS A 896 -3.61 -13.33 5.64
N PHE A 897 -3.97 -14.24 6.54
CA PHE A 897 -5.07 -15.17 6.33
C PHE A 897 -6.19 -14.87 7.30
N LEU A 898 -7.40 -14.64 6.79
CA LEU A 898 -8.60 -14.40 7.58
C LEU A 898 -9.52 -15.60 7.41
N VAL A 899 -9.55 -16.46 8.44
CA VAL A 899 -10.33 -17.69 8.43
C VAL A 899 -11.65 -17.44 9.15
N GLY A 900 -12.76 -17.52 8.44
CA GLY A 900 -14.09 -17.31 9.01
C GLY A 900 -14.87 -18.61 9.20
N GLY A 901 -15.57 -18.76 10.32
CA GLY A 901 -16.68 -19.69 10.46
C GLY A 901 -17.99 -18.95 10.26
N GLY A 902 -18.90 -19.45 9.42
CA GLY A 902 -20.16 -18.77 9.16
C GLY A 902 -20.87 -19.21 7.88
N GLN A 903 -21.91 -18.46 7.52
CA GLN A 903 -22.68 -18.69 6.30
C GLN A 903 -22.05 -17.96 5.13
N VAL A 904 -21.95 -18.63 3.97
CA VAL A 904 -21.47 -18.03 2.72
C VAL A 904 -22.66 -17.57 1.89
N SER A 905 -22.63 -16.33 1.42
CA SER A 905 -23.67 -15.72 0.58
C SER A 905 -23.03 -14.66 -0.33
N GLU A 906 -23.39 -14.63 -1.61
CA GLU A 906 -22.91 -13.64 -2.60
C GLU A 906 -21.37 -13.47 -2.68
N GLY A 907 -20.59 -14.53 -2.41
CA GLY A 907 -19.12 -14.48 -2.42
C GLY A 907 -18.51 -13.89 -1.14
N TYR A 908 -19.32 -13.68 -0.10
CA TYR A 908 -18.89 -13.24 1.23
C TYR A 908 -19.20 -14.32 2.27
N LEU A 909 -18.40 -14.36 3.33
CA LEU A 909 -18.66 -15.11 4.54
C LEU A 909 -19.15 -14.17 5.64
N PHE A 910 -20.24 -14.54 6.30
CA PHE A 910 -20.87 -13.76 7.37
C PHE A 910 -20.95 -14.55 8.67
N ASN A 911 -20.63 -13.89 9.79
CA ASN A 911 -20.90 -14.37 11.14
C ASN A 911 -21.25 -13.22 12.09
N SER A 912 -21.33 -13.52 13.40
CA SER A 912 -21.70 -12.56 14.43
C SER A 912 -20.62 -11.52 14.77
N ALA A 913 -19.40 -11.67 14.24
CA ALA A 913 -18.29 -10.75 14.48
C ALA A 913 -17.91 -9.94 13.23
N ARG A 914 -17.94 -10.55 12.05
CA ARG A 914 -17.41 -9.96 10.82
C ARG A 914 -18.02 -10.49 9.53
N MET A 915 -17.65 -9.81 8.45
CA MET A 915 -17.91 -10.13 7.06
C MET A 915 -16.58 -10.20 6.31
N LEU A 916 -16.36 -11.24 5.51
CA LEU A 916 -15.13 -11.46 4.73
C LEU A 916 -15.47 -11.76 3.27
N GLU A 917 -14.98 -10.96 2.31
CA GLU A 917 -15.06 -11.27 0.88
C GLU A 917 -14.17 -12.46 0.55
N LEU A 918 -14.68 -13.48 -0.13
CA LEU A 918 -13.93 -14.67 -0.52
C LEU A 918 -13.21 -14.48 -1.87
N PRO A 919 -11.99 -15.03 -2.05
CA PRO A 919 -11.33 -15.03 -3.36
C PRO A 919 -12.20 -15.75 -4.39
N ALA A 920 -12.45 -15.10 -5.53
CA ALA A 920 -13.19 -15.70 -6.64
C ALA A 920 -12.39 -16.77 -7.41
N ARG A 921 -11.06 -16.79 -7.25
CA ARG A 921 -10.13 -17.61 -8.04
C ARG A 921 -9.10 -18.30 -7.15
N LYS A 922 -8.54 -19.37 -7.70
CA LYS A 922 -7.40 -20.10 -7.12
C LYS A 922 -6.14 -19.66 -7.86
N ALA A 923 -5.10 -19.30 -7.11
CA ALA A 923 -3.81 -18.91 -7.70
C ALA A 923 -3.14 -20.08 -8.44
N SER A 924 -2.74 -19.85 -9.68
CA SER A 924 -1.98 -20.82 -10.47
C SER A 924 -0.54 -20.90 -9.97
N HIS A 925 0.21 -21.98 -10.24
CA HIS A 925 1.61 -22.13 -9.82
C HIS A 925 2.45 -22.88 -10.84
N LEU A 926 3.73 -22.50 -10.90
CA LEU A 926 4.73 -23.11 -11.77
C LEU A 926 5.63 -24.04 -10.95
N LYS A 927 5.58 -25.34 -11.21
CA LYS A 927 6.48 -26.33 -10.60
C LYS A 927 7.93 -26.10 -11.10
N PRO A 928 8.95 -26.67 -10.44
CA PRO A 928 10.31 -26.66 -10.98
C PRO A 928 10.33 -27.16 -12.42
N VAL A 929 10.99 -26.41 -13.31
CA VAL A 929 11.10 -26.76 -14.74
C VAL A 929 12.05 -27.93 -14.88
N GLN A 930 11.63 -28.96 -15.61
CA GLN A 930 12.43 -30.16 -15.85
C GLN A 930 12.97 -30.12 -17.26
N VAL A 931 14.27 -30.41 -17.42
CA VAL A 931 14.91 -30.52 -18.73
C VAL A 931 15.40 -31.94 -18.89
N ASN A 932 14.88 -32.61 -19.90
CA ASN A 932 15.35 -33.90 -20.38
C ASN A 932 16.19 -33.66 -21.65
N ASP A 933 16.91 -34.68 -22.13
CA ASP A 933 17.81 -34.57 -23.30
C ASP A 933 17.13 -34.05 -24.59
N LYS A 934 15.80 -34.14 -24.69
CA LYS A 934 15.03 -33.75 -25.88
C LYS A 934 14.01 -32.63 -25.63
N THR A 935 13.48 -32.52 -24.42
CA THR A 935 12.36 -31.60 -24.12
C THR A 935 12.54 -30.89 -22.79
N LEU A 936 12.08 -29.64 -22.77
CA LEU A 936 11.84 -28.85 -21.58
C LEU A 936 10.37 -29.00 -21.20
N GLU A 937 10.12 -29.57 -20.03
CA GLU A 937 8.79 -29.84 -19.48
C GLU A 937 8.44 -28.80 -18.41
N ILE A 938 7.27 -28.18 -18.60
CA ILE A 938 6.73 -27.17 -17.69
C ILE A 938 5.39 -27.67 -17.18
N ASP A 939 5.32 -27.94 -15.87
CA ASP A 939 4.08 -28.31 -15.19
C ASP A 939 3.51 -27.12 -14.41
N VAL A 940 2.24 -26.84 -14.67
CA VAL A 940 1.45 -25.75 -14.10
C VAL A 940 0.25 -26.33 -13.35
N THR A 941 -0.02 -25.81 -12.17
CA THR A 941 -1.18 -26.17 -11.34
C THR A 941 -2.09 -24.96 -11.12
N GLY A 942 -3.35 -25.19 -10.79
CA GLY A 942 -4.31 -24.10 -10.52
C GLY A 942 -4.67 -23.29 -11.76
N LEU A 943 -4.78 -23.96 -12.92
CA LEU A 943 -5.11 -23.33 -14.20
C LEU A 943 -6.44 -22.59 -14.15
N ASP A 944 -6.45 -21.38 -14.69
CA ASP A 944 -7.66 -20.66 -15.07
C ASP A 944 -7.58 -20.25 -16.56
N ALA A 945 -8.67 -19.68 -17.10
CA ALA A 945 -8.72 -19.26 -18.51
C ALA A 945 -7.73 -18.13 -18.86
N LEU A 946 -7.26 -17.36 -17.85
CA LEU A 946 -6.36 -16.21 -18.00
C LEU A 946 -4.89 -16.57 -17.72
N THR A 947 -4.59 -17.81 -17.33
CA THR A 947 -3.24 -18.27 -17.03
C THR A 947 -2.41 -18.33 -18.32
N ARG A 948 -1.30 -17.61 -18.39
CA ARG A 948 -0.37 -17.60 -19.53
C ARG A 948 1.05 -17.90 -19.08
N VAL A 949 1.79 -18.60 -19.94
CA VAL A 949 3.22 -18.88 -19.75
C VAL A 949 4.01 -18.22 -20.88
N HIS A 950 5.06 -17.49 -20.51
CA HIS A 950 6.05 -16.91 -21.43
C HIS A 950 7.38 -17.61 -21.21
N VAL A 951 7.97 -18.09 -22.31
CA VAL A 951 9.31 -18.70 -22.30
C VAL A 951 10.25 -17.79 -23.08
N ILE A 952 11.33 -17.37 -22.43
CA ILE A 952 12.36 -16.49 -23.00
C ILE A 952 13.70 -17.19 -22.84
N ALA A 953 14.44 -17.44 -23.91
CA ALA A 953 15.78 -18.02 -23.85
C ALA A 953 16.83 -17.02 -24.35
N THR A 954 17.84 -16.77 -23.52
CA THR A 954 18.94 -15.82 -23.75
C THR A 954 20.30 -16.53 -23.70
N ARG A 955 21.34 -15.88 -24.23
CA ARG A 955 22.73 -16.35 -24.11
C ARG A 955 23.35 -15.94 -22.77
N PHE A 956 23.06 -14.73 -22.33
CA PHE A 956 23.58 -14.15 -21.09
C PHE A 956 22.46 -13.92 -20.07
N LEU A 957 22.84 -13.68 -18.81
CA LEU A 957 21.89 -13.29 -17.77
C LEU A 957 21.24 -11.94 -18.17
N PRO A 958 19.90 -11.88 -18.35
CA PRO A 958 19.25 -10.68 -18.88
C PRO A 958 19.32 -9.51 -17.89
N GLU A 959 19.64 -8.32 -18.39
CA GLU A 959 19.55 -7.09 -17.59
C GLU A 959 18.09 -6.69 -17.35
N ASN A 960 17.22 -6.92 -18.35
CA ASN A 960 15.78 -6.69 -18.27
C ASN A 960 15.06 -7.92 -17.69
N ASP A 961 14.82 -7.93 -16.38
CA ASP A 961 14.15 -9.06 -15.71
C ASP A 961 12.66 -9.21 -16.11
N PRO A 962 12.24 -10.33 -16.74
CA PRO A 962 10.84 -10.55 -17.14
C PRO A 962 9.89 -10.60 -15.94
N PHE A 963 10.31 -11.16 -14.80
CA PHE A 963 9.46 -11.25 -13.62
C PHE A 963 9.16 -9.87 -13.02
N ALA A 964 10.15 -8.98 -12.99
CA ALA A 964 9.98 -7.63 -12.45
C ALA A 964 9.11 -6.73 -13.33
N THR A 965 8.84 -7.15 -14.58
CA THR A 965 8.28 -6.27 -15.62
C THR A 965 6.92 -6.74 -16.10
N LEU A 966 6.70 -8.06 -16.18
CA LEU A 966 5.42 -8.67 -16.52
C LEU A 966 4.74 -9.35 -15.32
N GLY A 967 5.48 -9.61 -14.22
CA GLY A 967 4.90 -10.17 -12.99
C GLY A 967 4.08 -9.14 -12.20
N GLY A 968 3.54 -9.57 -11.07
CA GLY A 968 2.63 -8.76 -10.27
C GLY A 968 1.19 -9.25 -10.37
N SER A 969 0.51 -9.24 -9.22
CA SER A 969 -0.92 -9.47 -9.12
C SER A 969 -1.68 -8.26 -9.64
N GLN A 970 -2.67 -8.48 -10.50
CA GLN A 970 -3.64 -7.46 -10.92
C GLN A 970 -4.85 -7.41 -9.97
N ARG A 971 -4.83 -8.23 -8.91
CA ARG A 971 -5.92 -8.32 -7.96
C ARG A 971 -5.89 -7.19 -6.96
N VAL A 972 -7.07 -6.66 -6.70
CA VAL A 972 -7.33 -5.68 -5.65
C VAL A 972 -7.58 -6.40 -4.32
N GLY A 973 -7.21 -5.78 -3.20
CA GLY A 973 -7.40 -6.34 -1.87
C GLY A 973 -8.86 -6.73 -1.59
N LEU A 974 -9.03 -7.79 -0.79
CA LEU A 974 -10.34 -8.29 -0.36
C LEU A 974 -11.01 -7.33 0.62
N ARG A 975 -12.34 -7.21 0.53
CA ARG A 975 -13.13 -6.41 1.47
C ARG A 975 -13.41 -7.19 2.75
N THR A 976 -13.29 -6.49 3.87
CA THR A 976 -13.61 -6.99 5.19
C THR A 976 -14.49 -5.98 5.92
N GLY A 977 -15.36 -6.45 6.81
CA GLY A 977 -16.27 -5.61 7.59
C GLY A 977 -16.59 -6.23 8.94
N MET A 978 -17.13 -5.44 9.86
CA MET A 978 -17.69 -5.96 11.11
C MET A 978 -19.13 -6.45 10.87
N ALA A 979 -19.56 -7.42 11.68
CA ALA A 979 -20.94 -7.85 11.67
C ALA A 979 -21.88 -6.71 12.05
N ARG A 980 -23.09 -6.73 11.48
CA ARG A 980 -24.15 -5.80 11.83
C ARG A 980 -24.61 -6.11 13.25
N PHE A 981 -24.43 -5.16 14.17
CA PHE A 981 -24.92 -5.27 15.55
C PHE A 981 -25.65 -3.98 15.93
N LEU A 982 -26.97 -4.06 16.05
CA LEU A 982 -27.86 -2.95 16.42
C LEU A 982 -28.76 -3.39 17.59
N PRO A 983 -28.28 -3.29 18.84
CA PRO A 983 -29.05 -3.73 19.99
C PRO A 983 -30.24 -2.80 20.28
N SER A 984 -31.22 -3.36 20.98
CA SER A 984 -32.27 -2.63 21.67
C SER A 984 -31.69 -1.85 22.85
N LEU A 985 -32.23 -0.67 23.15
CA LEU A 985 -31.67 0.27 24.13
C LEU A 985 -32.64 0.49 25.28
N TYR A 986 -32.13 0.63 26.49
CA TYR A 986 -32.93 0.79 27.71
C TYR A 986 -32.39 1.96 28.55
N ILE A 987 -33.27 2.90 28.90
CA ILE A 987 -32.97 4.01 29.83
C ILE A 987 -34.06 4.09 30.90
N SER A 988 -33.65 4.24 32.16
CA SER A 988 -34.54 4.17 33.32
C SER A 988 -34.62 5.49 34.08
N GLY A 989 -35.81 5.85 34.56
CA GLY A 989 -35.98 6.76 35.70
C GLY A 989 -35.73 8.25 35.47
N ARG A 990 -35.96 8.77 34.27
CA ARG A 990 -35.87 10.21 33.93
C ARG A 990 -36.95 11.03 34.65
N ASN A 991 -36.64 12.23 35.15
CA ASN A 991 -37.68 13.16 35.59
C ASN A 991 -38.50 13.69 34.41
N LEU A 992 -39.82 13.73 34.57
CA LEU A 992 -40.71 14.46 33.67
C LEU A 992 -40.61 15.96 33.97
N GLY A 993 -40.74 16.80 32.94
CA GLY A 993 -40.86 18.25 33.16
C GLY A 993 -42.19 18.59 33.81
N ASP A 994 -42.22 19.68 34.57
CA ASP A 994 -43.36 20.06 35.40
C ASP A 994 -44.65 20.24 34.58
N GLU A 995 -44.55 20.70 33.33
CA GLU A 995 -45.69 20.91 32.43
C GLU A 995 -46.32 19.57 31.95
N LEU A 996 -45.49 18.61 31.54
CA LEU A 996 -45.92 17.29 31.07
C LEU A 996 -46.49 16.47 32.24
N ARG A 997 -45.90 16.64 33.43
CA ARG A 997 -46.41 16.09 34.69
C ARG A 997 -47.77 16.68 35.04
N TYR A 998 -47.91 18.01 34.99
CA TYR A 998 -49.19 18.70 35.24
C TYR A 998 -50.30 18.24 34.29
N ILE A 999 -50.01 18.10 32.99
CA ILE A 999 -50.99 17.63 31.99
C ILE A 999 -51.47 16.22 32.33
N LEU A 1000 -50.55 15.31 32.69
CA LEU A 1000 -50.89 13.93 33.03
C LEU A 1000 -51.69 13.85 34.33
N GLU A 1001 -51.26 14.55 35.38
CA GLU A 1001 -51.93 14.60 36.67
C GLU A 1001 -53.35 15.17 36.53
N ARG A 1002 -53.54 16.26 35.79
CA ARG A 1002 -54.88 16.85 35.53
C ARG A 1002 -55.78 15.94 34.68
N ARG A 1003 -55.22 15.19 33.74
CA ARG A 1003 -56.00 14.29 32.88
C ARG A 1003 -56.58 13.11 33.66
N TYR A 1004 -55.83 12.62 34.65
CA TYR A 1004 -56.18 11.44 35.44
C TYR A 1004 -56.68 11.75 36.85
N ALA A 1005 -56.68 13.02 37.27
CA ALA A 1005 -57.33 13.47 38.49
C ALA A 1005 -58.82 13.13 38.44
N GLN A 1006 -59.36 12.75 39.60
CA GLN A 1006 -60.77 12.47 39.78
C GLN A 1006 -61.56 13.75 39.48
N LYS A 1007 -62.32 13.73 38.38
CA LYS A 1007 -63.09 14.90 37.94
C LYS A 1007 -64.40 14.94 38.71
N PHE A 1008 -64.50 15.82 39.68
CA PHE A 1008 -65.76 16.19 40.32
C PHE A 1008 -66.55 17.08 39.35
N SER A 1009 -67.89 16.94 39.31
CA SER A 1009 -68.76 17.85 38.56
C SER A 1009 -68.63 19.26 39.14
N GLY A 1010 -67.96 20.17 38.42
CA GLY A 1010 -67.71 21.53 38.87
C GLY A 1010 -68.92 22.45 38.67
N ASN A 1011 -69.21 23.26 39.69
CA ASN A 1011 -70.14 24.39 39.62
C ASN A 1011 -69.51 25.53 38.80
N MET A 1012 -70.23 26.02 37.76
CA MET A 1012 -69.78 27.05 36.81
C MET A 1012 -70.13 28.48 37.25
N LEU A 1013 -70.44 28.70 38.53
CA LEU A 1013 -70.68 30.03 39.07
C LEU A 1013 -69.37 30.73 39.43
N SER A 1014 -69.20 31.94 38.92
CA SER A 1014 -68.19 32.89 39.39
C SER A 1014 -68.38 33.15 40.89
N ARG A 1015 -67.27 33.20 41.64
CA ARG A 1015 -67.31 33.56 43.07
C ARG A 1015 -67.87 34.98 43.23
N PRO A 1016 -68.86 35.22 44.11
CA PRO A 1016 -69.29 36.57 44.42
C PRO A 1016 -68.21 37.28 45.24
N GLU A 1017 -67.74 38.43 44.75
CA GLU A 1017 -66.84 39.32 45.47
C GLU A 1017 -67.65 40.40 46.19
N ILE A 1018 -67.51 40.46 47.51
CA ILE A 1018 -68.04 41.54 48.36
C ILE A 1018 -66.87 42.45 48.66
N LEU A 1019 -66.74 43.56 47.90
CA LEU A 1019 -66.12 44.86 48.25
C LEU A 1019 -65.69 45.61 46.98
N LEU A 1020 -66.28 46.78 46.75
CA LEU A 1020 -66.17 47.57 45.51
C LEU A 1020 -65.07 48.66 45.55
N ASN A 1021 -64.18 48.67 46.55
CA ASN A 1021 -62.96 49.50 46.58
C ASN A 1021 -61.99 49.02 47.68
N ALA A 1022 -60.69 48.86 47.35
CA ALA A 1022 -59.65 48.51 48.32
C ALA A 1022 -58.47 49.51 48.26
N TRP A 1023 -58.17 50.12 49.41
CA TRP A 1023 -56.87 50.77 49.69
C TRP A 1023 -55.82 49.69 49.96
N ALA A 1024 -54.65 49.78 49.31
CA ALA A 1024 -53.56 48.84 49.47
C ALA A 1024 -52.83 49.07 50.82
N VAL A 1025 -52.85 48.06 51.70
CA VAL A 1025 -52.12 48.08 52.99
C VAL A 1025 -50.94 47.11 53.02
N ARG A 1026 -50.57 46.43 51.90
CA ARG A 1026 -49.27 45.76 51.73
C ARG A 1026 -49.06 45.22 50.31
N GLU A 1027 -47.81 45.24 49.86
CA GLU A 1027 -47.36 44.54 48.65
C GLU A 1027 -47.47 43.03 48.85
N THR A 1028 -48.08 42.36 47.86
CA THR A 1028 -48.10 40.90 47.75
C THR A 1028 -47.07 40.54 46.68
N GLU A 1029 -45.95 39.94 47.07
CA GLU A 1029 -45.02 39.36 46.09
C GLU A 1029 -45.65 38.10 45.49
N SER A 1030 -46.03 38.18 44.22
CA SER A 1030 -46.34 36.99 43.41
C SER A 1030 -45.03 36.33 43.00
N ALA A 1031 -44.60 35.32 43.75
CA ALA A 1031 -43.52 34.44 43.30
C ALA A 1031 -44.05 33.62 42.11
N GLY A 1032 -43.67 34.01 40.89
CA GLY A 1032 -43.88 33.20 39.71
C GLY A 1032 -43.15 31.87 39.87
N GLU A 1033 -43.90 30.77 39.82
CA GLU A 1033 -43.32 29.43 39.85
C GLU A 1033 -42.52 29.21 38.55
N LEU A 1034 -41.19 29.21 38.66
CA LEU A 1034 -40.29 28.87 37.56
C LEU A 1034 -40.38 27.36 37.29
N LEU A 1035 -41.19 26.97 36.30
CA LEU A 1035 -41.31 25.60 35.82
C LEU A 1035 -39.92 25.05 35.47
N ARG A 1036 -39.55 23.91 36.04
CA ARG A 1036 -38.27 23.26 35.75
C ARG A 1036 -38.45 22.36 34.52
N ALA A 1037 -37.55 22.53 33.55
CA ALA A 1037 -37.40 21.57 32.47
C ALA A 1037 -36.97 20.21 33.06
N GLY A 1038 -37.63 19.13 32.63
CA GLY A 1038 -37.24 17.78 33.02
C GLY A 1038 -35.87 17.37 32.49
N ASP A 1039 -35.31 16.28 33.00
CA ASP A 1039 -33.99 15.81 32.57
C ASP A 1039 -34.02 15.46 31.06
N LYS A 1040 -32.93 15.74 30.33
CA LYS A 1040 -32.78 15.24 28.96
C LYS A 1040 -32.49 13.74 29.00
N PHE A 1041 -32.88 13.00 27.96
CA PHE A 1041 -32.40 11.63 27.81
C PHE A 1041 -30.89 11.67 27.62
N ASP A 1042 -30.13 11.11 28.56
CA ASP A 1042 -28.71 10.82 28.31
C ASP A 1042 -28.64 9.89 27.11
N ARG A 1043 -27.93 10.32 26.06
CA ARG A 1043 -27.65 9.47 24.91
C ARG A 1043 -26.96 8.22 25.42
N THR A 1044 -27.67 7.09 25.43
CA THR A 1044 -27.01 5.80 25.59
C THR A 1044 -26.19 5.61 24.32
N PRO A 1045 -24.85 5.67 24.39
CA PRO A 1045 -24.04 5.62 23.19
C PRO A 1045 -24.26 4.26 22.55
N VAL A 1046 -24.80 4.22 21.33
CA VAL A 1046 -24.66 3.04 20.49
C VAL A 1046 -23.16 2.88 20.30
N PRO A 1047 -22.54 1.75 20.70
CA PRO A 1047 -21.12 1.55 20.47
C PRO A 1047 -20.89 1.66 18.96
N ALA A 1048 -20.21 2.72 18.54
CA ALA A 1048 -19.80 2.84 17.17
C ALA A 1048 -18.89 1.66 16.85
N ALA A 1049 -19.21 0.91 15.79
CA ALA A 1049 -18.24 0.04 15.15
C ALA A 1049 -17.01 0.90 14.85
N ALA A 1050 -15.94 0.65 15.59
CA ALA A 1050 -14.74 1.48 15.54
C ALA A 1050 -14.18 1.43 14.11
N PRO A 1051 -13.97 2.57 13.44
CA PRO A 1051 -13.21 2.58 12.21
C PRO A 1051 -11.79 2.16 12.56
N VAL A 1052 -11.36 1.00 12.04
CA VAL A 1052 -9.96 0.62 12.02
C VAL A 1052 -9.26 1.68 11.18
N ALA A 1053 -8.52 2.56 11.86
CA ALA A 1053 -7.64 3.51 11.21
C ALA A 1053 -6.59 2.71 10.43
N GLY A 1054 -6.76 2.66 9.10
CA GLY A 1054 -5.74 2.15 8.20
C GLY A 1054 -4.46 2.95 8.40
N GLN A 1055 -3.43 2.29 8.94
CA GLN A 1055 -2.07 2.80 8.86
C GLN A 1055 -1.71 2.92 7.39
N LYS A 1056 -1.63 4.16 6.88
CA LYS A 1056 -0.91 4.43 5.64
C LYS A 1056 0.53 3.97 5.86
N LEU A 1057 0.91 2.88 5.19
CA LEU A 1057 2.29 2.54 4.94
C LEU A 1057 2.87 3.68 4.12
N ALA A 1058 3.70 4.51 4.76
CA ALA A 1058 4.57 5.41 4.04
C ALA A 1058 5.57 4.55 3.27
N GLU A 1059 5.36 4.44 1.96
CA GLU A 1059 6.37 3.94 1.04
C GLU A 1059 7.55 4.92 1.06
N ASN A 1060 8.58 4.57 1.84
CA ASN A 1060 9.89 5.20 1.74
C ASN A 1060 10.54 4.77 0.43
N GLY A 1061 10.16 5.44 -0.65
CA GLY A 1061 10.89 5.41 -1.92
C GLY A 1061 12.27 6.03 -1.75
N LYS A 1062 13.24 5.22 -1.28
CA LYS A 1062 14.66 5.59 -1.36
C LYS A 1062 15.04 5.68 -2.84
N LYS A 1063 15.05 6.88 -3.39
CA LYS A 1063 15.79 7.19 -4.63
C LYS A 1063 17.27 6.99 -4.34
N ALA A 1064 17.78 5.80 -4.65
CA ALA A 1064 19.20 5.60 -4.82
C ALA A 1064 19.63 6.42 -6.06
N LEU A 1065 20.53 7.37 -5.88
CA LEU A 1065 21.26 7.97 -7.00
C LEU A 1065 22.01 6.82 -7.70
N ALA A 1066 21.51 6.40 -8.85
CA ALA A 1066 22.21 5.47 -9.72
C ALA A 1066 23.31 6.25 -10.44
N THR A 1067 24.56 6.03 -10.04
CA THR A 1067 25.72 6.31 -10.88
C THR A 1067 25.54 5.49 -12.17
N SER A 1068 25.39 6.15 -13.31
CA SER A 1068 25.05 5.49 -14.57
C SER A 1068 26.18 4.59 -15.06
N ILE A 1069 25.99 3.28 -14.94
CA ILE A 1069 26.75 2.28 -15.68
C ILE A 1069 26.18 2.29 -17.10
N SER A 1070 27.02 2.51 -18.12
CA SER A 1070 26.61 2.45 -19.54
C SER A 1070 26.13 1.03 -19.90
N SER A 1071 24.97 0.87 -20.53
CA SER A 1071 24.47 -0.43 -21.01
C SER A 1071 25.44 -1.19 -21.94
N SER A 1072 25.47 -2.52 -21.87
CA SER A 1072 26.28 -3.39 -22.75
C SER A 1072 25.77 -3.39 -24.19
N SER A 1073 26.62 -3.78 -25.14
CA SER A 1073 26.23 -4.01 -26.53
C SER A 1073 26.22 -5.49 -26.89
N TYR A 1074 25.17 -5.94 -27.57
CA TYR A 1074 24.99 -7.33 -28.00
C TYR A 1074 25.05 -7.48 -29.53
N GLU A 1075 25.59 -6.49 -30.25
CA GLU A 1075 25.63 -6.46 -31.73
C GLU A 1075 26.34 -7.69 -32.34
N PHE A 1076 27.31 -8.26 -31.63
CA PHE A 1076 28.05 -9.45 -32.06
C PHE A 1076 27.22 -10.74 -32.03
N LEU A 1077 26.02 -10.76 -31.42
CA LEU A 1077 25.17 -11.95 -31.43
C LEU A 1077 24.58 -12.17 -32.83
N GLY A 1078 24.81 -13.36 -33.39
CA GLY A 1078 24.33 -13.75 -34.71
C GLY A 1078 22.88 -14.24 -34.74
N ARG A 1079 22.27 -14.49 -33.58
CA ARG A 1079 20.88 -14.96 -33.43
C ARG A 1079 20.13 -14.10 -32.41
N ASP A 1080 18.82 -13.96 -32.58
CA ASP A 1080 17.95 -13.29 -31.62
C ASP A 1080 17.73 -14.16 -30.37
N PRO A 1081 17.25 -13.59 -29.24
CA PRO A 1081 16.70 -14.40 -28.16
C PRO A 1081 15.45 -15.15 -28.63
N VAL A 1082 15.19 -16.31 -28.03
CA VAL A 1082 13.98 -17.09 -28.34
C VAL A 1082 12.87 -16.68 -27.41
N VAL A 1083 11.83 -16.04 -27.93
CA VAL A 1083 10.66 -15.59 -27.16
C VAL A 1083 9.40 -16.33 -27.64
N ILE A 1084 8.83 -17.15 -26.77
CA ILE A 1084 7.59 -17.90 -26.99
C ILE A 1084 6.54 -17.40 -25.97
N PRO A 1085 5.73 -16.38 -26.33
CA PRO A 1085 4.77 -15.77 -25.43
C PRO A 1085 3.41 -16.49 -25.45
N ASN A 1086 2.57 -16.23 -24.44
CA ASN A 1086 1.15 -16.61 -24.41
C ASN A 1086 0.88 -18.11 -24.55
N LEU A 1087 1.79 -18.97 -24.06
CA LEU A 1087 1.55 -20.41 -24.04
C LEU A 1087 0.42 -20.76 -23.07
N ILE A 1088 -0.49 -21.60 -23.53
CA ILE A 1088 -1.61 -22.12 -22.75
C ILE A 1088 -1.27 -23.58 -22.39
N PRO A 1089 -1.20 -23.94 -21.09
CA PRO A 1089 -1.01 -25.32 -20.68
C PRO A 1089 -2.14 -26.23 -21.17
N ASN A 1090 -1.83 -27.50 -21.43
CA ASN A 1090 -2.85 -28.47 -21.82
C ASN A 1090 -3.82 -28.78 -20.65
N LYS A 1091 -4.80 -29.66 -20.87
CA LYS A 1091 -5.80 -30.04 -19.83
C LYS A 1091 -5.20 -30.60 -18.53
N ASN A 1092 -3.99 -31.15 -18.60
CA ASN A 1092 -3.26 -31.69 -17.45
C ASN A 1092 -2.29 -30.67 -16.83
N GLY A 1093 -2.27 -29.43 -17.32
CA GLY A 1093 -1.36 -28.38 -16.85
C GLY A 1093 0.06 -28.47 -17.42
N ARG A 1094 0.30 -29.22 -18.50
CA ARG A 1094 1.65 -29.42 -19.04
C ARG A 1094 1.91 -28.66 -20.34
N ILE A 1095 3.13 -28.15 -20.48
CA ILE A 1095 3.70 -27.61 -21.73
C ILE A 1095 5.03 -28.34 -21.98
N SER A 1096 5.24 -28.82 -23.20
CA SER A 1096 6.48 -29.48 -23.63
C SER A 1096 7.07 -28.72 -24.82
N ILE A 1097 8.34 -28.32 -24.72
CA ILE A 1097 9.08 -27.60 -25.77
C ILE A 1097 10.34 -28.38 -26.12
N LYS A 1098 10.62 -28.58 -27.41
CA LYS A 1098 11.87 -29.25 -27.85
C LYS A 1098 13.09 -28.37 -27.53
N VAL A 1099 14.14 -28.96 -26.96
CA VAL A 1099 15.37 -28.22 -26.59
C VAL A 1099 16.02 -27.58 -27.82
N ASP A 1100 15.94 -28.23 -28.99
CA ASP A 1100 16.43 -27.69 -30.28
C ASP A 1100 15.80 -26.34 -30.65
N ALA A 1101 14.60 -26.02 -30.15
CA ALA A 1101 13.93 -24.75 -30.41
C ALA A 1101 14.68 -23.55 -29.80
N PHE A 1102 15.55 -23.78 -28.81
CA PHE A 1102 16.34 -22.73 -28.15
C PHE A 1102 17.67 -22.45 -28.86
N GLY A 1103 18.10 -23.30 -29.80
CA GLY A 1103 19.32 -23.10 -30.58
C GLY A 1103 20.58 -23.00 -29.71
N ASP A 1104 21.24 -21.84 -29.73
CA ASP A 1104 22.45 -21.53 -28.96
C ASP A 1104 22.15 -20.59 -27.77
N ARG A 1105 20.92 -20.64 -27.24
CA ARG A 1105 20.50 -19.91 -26.03
C ARG A 1105 20.43 -20.88 -24.86
N GLN A 1106 21.32 -20.71 -23.88
CA GLN A 1106 21.54 -21.66 -22.80
C GLN A 1106 20.78 -21.28 -21.54
N HIS A 1107 20.27 -20.06 -21.40
CA HIS A 1107 19.54 -19.64 -20.21
C HIS A 1107 18.07 -19.45 -20.53
N VAL A 1108 17.22 -20.35 -20.01
CA VAL A 1108 15.78 -20.35 -20.26
C VAL A 1108 15.05 -19.80 -19.04
N HIS A 1109 14.23 -18.79 -19.29
CA HIS A 1109 13.37 -18.10 -18.35
C HIS A 1109 11.92 -18.52 -18.61
N VAL A 1110 11.25 -19.07 -17.60
CA VAL A 1110 9.85 -19.44 -17.67
C VAL A 1110 9.08 -18.56 -16.70
N LEU A 1111 8.20 -17.72 -17.25
CA LEU A 1111 7.34 -16.84 -16.48
C LEU A 1111 5.89 -17.27 -16.68
N LEU A 1112 5.26 -17.69 -15.59
CA LEU A 1112 3.81 -17.83 -15.52
C LEU A 1112 3.21 -16.53 -15.00
N VAL A 1113 2.11 -16.07 -15.61
CA VAL A 1113 1.30 -14.93 -15.17
C VAL A 1113 -0.18 -15.31 -15.12
N ASP A 1114 -0.86 -14.82 -14.10
CA ASP A 1114 -2.31 -14.84 -13.93
C ASP A 1114 -2.75 -13.54 -13.19
N PRO A 1115 -4.06 -13.28 -13.02
CA PRO A 1115 -4.50 -12.09 -12.28
C PRO A 1115 -4.16 -12.11 -10.78
N ASP A 1116 -4.01 -13.27 -10.16
CA ASP A 1116 -3.66 -13.44 -8.75
C ASP A 1116 -2.14 -13.26 -8.50
N GLY A 1117 -1.30 -13.38 -9.52
CA GLY A 1117 0.16 -13.20 -9.46
C GLY A 1117 0.93 -13.85 -10.61
N ALA A 1118 2.22 -14.07 -10.41
CA ALA A 1118 3.18 -14.60 -11.34
C ALA A 1118 4.21 -15.52 -10.65
N THR A 1119 4.77 -16.47 -11.40
CA THR A 1119 5.90 -17.30 -10.94
C THR A 1119 6.97 -17.37 -11.99
N TYR A 1120 8.19 -17.16 -11.53
CA TYR A 1120 9.38 -17.20 -12.36
C TYR A 1120 10.26 -18.38 -11.96
N ARG A 1121 10.67 -19.12 -12.98
CA ARG A 1121 11.66 -20.18 -12.92
C ARG A 1121 12.73 -19.93 -13.97
N SER A 1122 13.95 -20.32 -13.66
CA SER A 1122 15.03 -20.32 -14.65
C SER A 1122 15.75 -21.66 -14.65
N VAL A 1123 16.13 -22.11 -15.84
CA VAL A 1123 16.94 -23.31 -16.03
C VAL A 1123 18.04 -23.01 -17.04
N SER A 1124 19.21 -23.58 -16.82
CA SER A 1124 20.32 -23.53 -17.77
C SER A 1124 20.39 -24.85 -18.54
N LEU A 1125 20.55 -24.76 -19.85
CA LEU A 1125 20.81 -25.87 -20.76
C LEU A 1125 22.32 -26.12 -20.86
N SER A 1126 22.66 -27.21 -21.55
CA SER A 1126 24.05 -27.57 -21.84
C SER A 1126 24.75 -26.57 -22.74
N ASP A 1127 26.08 -26.50 -22.59
CA ASP A 1127 26.91 -25.58 -23.37
C ASP A 1127 26.73 -25.81 -24.87
N ALA A 1128 26.60 -24.72 -25.63
CA ALA A 1128 26.43 -24.76 -27.07
C ALA A 1128 27.19 -23.59 -27.70
N LYS A 1129 27.87 -23.84 -28.83
CA LYS A 1129 28.68 -22.82 -29.50
C LYS A 1129 27.81 -21.66 -29.98
N THR A 1130 28.02 -20.47 -29.41
CA THR A 1130 27.30 -19.25 -29.79
C THR A 1130 27.65 -18.82 -31.20
N LYS A 1131 26.63 -18.52 -32.01
CA LYS A 1131 26.84 -17.95 -33.34
C LYS A 1131 27.17 -16.46 -33.21
N ILE A 1132 28.38 -16.08 -33.58
CA ILE A 1132 28.87 -14.70 -33.56
C ILE A 1132 28.72 -14.08 -34.97
N ARG A 1133 28.30 -12.82 -35.00
CA ARG A 1133 28.30 -11.93 -36.17
C ARG A 1133 29.60 -11.15 -36.17
N ASP A 1134 30.33 -11.17 -37.29
CA ASP A 1134 31.52 -10.31 -37.45
C ASP A 1134 31.07 -8.86 -37.66
N LEU A 1135 31.53 -7.97 -36.77
CA LEU A 1135 31.27 -6.53 -36.77
C LEU A 1135 32.39 -5.72 -37.40
N ARG A 1136 33.51 -6.36 -37.79
CA ARG A 1136 34.62 -5.66 -38.44
C ARG A 1136 34.22 -5.26 -39.86
N LEU A 1137 34.68 -4.09 -40.28
CA LEU A 1137 34.58 -3.63 -41.67
C LEU A 1137 35.32 -4.54 -42.66
N LEU A 1138 36.18 -5.45 -42.19
CA LEU A 1138 36.98 -6.37 -42.99
C LEU A 1138 36.16 -7.39 -43.80
N ALA A 1139 34.98 -7.77 -43.33
CA ALA A 1139 34.15 -8.76 -44.03
C ALA A 1139 33.62 -8.23 -45.39
N ASN A 1140 33.45 -6.90 -45.50
CA ASN A 1140 33.00 -6.19 -46.71
C ASN A 1140 33.98 -5.04 -47.06
N ALA A 1141 35.27 -5.21 -46.78
CA ALA A 1141 36.23 -4.15 -47.07
C ALA A 1141 36.27 -3.86 -48.57
N LEU A 1142 36.21 -2.57 -48.91
CA LEU A 1142 36.47 -2.10 -50.25
C LEU A 1142 37.87 -2.55 -50.66
N ASP A 1143 37.98 -3.32 -51.74
CA ASP A 1143 39.26 -3.77 -52.27
C ASP A 1143 40.16 -2.56 -52.57
N PRO A 1144 41.30 -2.39 -51.90
CA PRO A 1144 42.15 -1.20 -52.08
C PRO A 1144 42.70 -1.07 -53.51
N LYS A 1145 42.62 -2.12 -54.35
CA LYS A 1145 42.99 -2.08 -55.77
C LYS A 1145 41.84 -1.62 -56.69
N SER A 1146 40.62 -1.58 -56.19
CA SER A 1146 39.42 -1.20 -56.91
C SER A 1146 39.03 0.26 -56.62
N ARG A 1147 38.34 0.90 -57.56
CA ARG A 1147 37.79 2.26 -57.37
C ARG A 1147 36.31 2.14 -57.01
N PHE A 1148 35.91 2.77 -55.92
CA PHE A 1148 34.53 2.80 -55.45
C PHE A 1148 33.99 4.23 -55.51
N THR A 1149 32.68 4.35 -55.75
CA THR A 1149 31.95 5.60 -55.64
C THR A 1149 30.70 5.35 -54.80
N GLU A 1150 30.34 6.32 -53.95
CA GLU A 1150 29.03 6.31 -53.30
C GLU A 1150 27.95 6.54 -54.36
N GLN A 1151 26.85 5.79 -54.26
CA GLN A 1151 25.70 5.94 -55.14
C GLN A 1151 24.44 6.06 -54.28
N GLU A 1152 23.70 7.15 -54.48
CA GLU A 1152 22.36 7.31 -53.94
C GLU A 1152 21.35 6.80 -54.99
N GLN A 1153 20.56 5.80 -54.64
CA GLN A 1153 19.62 5.16 -55.55
C GLN A 1153 18.22 5.10 -54.93
N VAL A 1154 17.20 5.49 -55.71
CA VAL A 1154 15.79 5.33 -55.34
C VAL A 1154 15.22 4.15 -56.12
N THR A 1155 14.79 3.10 -55.40
CA THR A 1155 14.22 1.90 -56.01
C THR A 1155 12.75 1.73 -55.65
N LEU A 1156 11.87 1.69 -56.66
CA LEU A 1156 10.45 1.37 -56.49
C LEU A 1156 10.25 -0.15 -56.43
N LEU A 1157 9.87 -0.66 -55.25
CA LEU A 1157 9.59 -2.07 -55.03
C LEU A 1157 8.09 -2.38 -55.18
N LYS A 1158 7.73 -3.19 -56.19
CA LYS A 1158 6.36 -3.75 -56.33
C LYS A 1158 6.16 -4.93 -55.39
N LYS A 1159 4.91 -5.23 -55.02
CA LYS A 1159 4.54 -6.37 -54.16
C LYS A 1159 5.13 -7.67 -54.71
N GLY A 1160 5.96 -8.36 -53.92
CA GLY A 1160 6.65 -9.60 -54.30
C GLY A 1160 8.07 -9.44 -54.83
N ASN A 1161 8.49 -8.22 -55.20
CA ASN A 1161 9.87 -7.96 -55.59
C ASN A 1161 10.78 -7.88 -54.36
N THR A 1162 12.05 -8.27 -54.54
CA THR A 1162 13.08 -8.18 -53.50
C THR A 1162 14.23 -7.31 -53.98
N LEU A 1163 14.64 -6.33 -53.16
CA LEU A 1163 15.89 -5.59 -53.34
C LEU A 1163 16.95 -6.23 -52.44
N LYS A 1164 18.05 -6.67 -53.04
CA LYS A 1164 19.23 -7.11 -52.30
C LYS A 1164 20.19 -5.94 -52.18
N ILE A 1165 20.40 -5.47 -50.96
CA ILE A 1165 21.45 -4.50 -50.63
C ILE A 1165 22.69 -5.31 -50.26
N PRO A 1166 23.76 -5.31 -51.08
CA PRO A 1166 24.93 -6.18 -50.87
C PRO A 1166 25.63 -5.92 -49.53
N ASP A 1167 25.70 -4.65 -49.11
CA ASP A 1167 26.31 -4.23 -47.85
C ASP A 1167 25.33 -3.43 -46.98
N LEU A 1168 24.36 -4.14 -46.40
CA LEU A 1168 23.31 -3.54 -45.57
C LEU A 1168 23.86 -2.78 -44.34
N LEU A 1169 25.05 -3.13 -43.86
CA LEU A 1169 25.65 -2.55 -42.64
C LEU A 1169 26.24 -1.16 -42.87
N ASN A 1170 26.78 -0.92 -44.07
CA ASN A 1170 27.38 0.37 -44.43
C ASN A 1170 26.50 1.19 -45.38
N SER A 1171 25.42 0.62 -45.91
CA SER A 1171 24.46 1.33 -46.76
C SER A 1171 23.40 2.01 -45.91
N LYS A 1172 23.23 3.33 -46.05
CA LYS A 1172 22.06 4.05 -45.52
C LYS A 1172 20.90 3.86 -46.48
N PHE A 1173 19.76 3.40 -45.98
CA PHE A 1173 18.54 3.31 -46.78
C PHE A 1173 17.33 3.59 -45.89
N GLU A 1174 16.33 4.26 -46.46
CA GLU A 1174 15.03 4.50 -45.84
C GLU A 1174 13.97 3.86 -46.74
N VAL A 1175 13.00 3.17 -46.14
CA VAL A 1175 11.90 2.55 -46.89
C VAL A 1175 10.65 3.40 -46.73
N TYR A 1176 10.13 3.90 -47.84
CA TYR A 1176 8.86 4.60 -47.91
C TYR A 1176 7.79 3.66 -48.47
N ASP A 1177 7.12 2.94 -47.58
CA ASP A 1177 6.12 1.91 -47.90
C ASP A 1177 4.68 2.43 -47.98
N HIS A 1178 4.38 3.58 -47.37
CA HIS A 1178 3.09 4.26 -47.47
C HIS A 1178 3.22 5.79 -47.45
N LEU A 1179 2.15 6.51 -47.83
CA LEU A 1179 2.15 7.98 -47.95
C LEU A 1179 2.49 8.68 -46.62
N GLY A 1180 2.07 8.08 -45.50
CA GLY A 1180 2.41 8.53 -44.15
C GLY A 1180 3.92 8.51 -43.83
N SER A 1181 4.67 7.52 -44.33
CA SER A 1181 6.13 7.45 -44.18
C SER A 1181 6.81 8.65 -44.87
N VAL A 1182 6.30 9.04 -46.05
CA VAL A 1182 6.78 10.21 -46.80
C VAL A 1182 6.42 11.53 -46.10
N HIS A 1183 5.19 11.65 -45.58
CA HIS A 1183 4.75 12.84 -44.83
C HIS A 1183 5.58 13.06 -43.56
N ARG A 1184 5.86 11.97 -42.81
CA ARG A 1184 6.72 12.01 -41.62
C ARG A 1184 8.14 12.43 -41.96
N TYR A 1185 8.70 11.96 -43.07
CA TYR A 1185 10.02 12.37 -43.53
C TYR A 1185 10.08 13.87 -43.80
N PHE A 1186 9.09 14.45 -44.50
CA PHE A 1186 9.05 15.90 -44.73
C PHE A 1186 8.94 16.71 -43.44
N LEU A 1187 8.16 16.25 -42.46
CA LEU A 1187 8.08 16.89 -41.14
C LEU A 1187 9.39 16.78 -40.34
N THR A 1188 10.19 15.75 -40.60
CA THR A 1188 11.51 15.56 -39.98
C THR A 1188 12.54 16.50 -40.59
N LEU A 1189 12.48 16.74 -41.91
CA LEU A 1189 13.33 17.72 -42.60
C LEU A 1189 13.00 19.16 -42.21
N LYS A 1190 11.71 19.47 -42.06
CA LYS A 1190 11.23 20.81 -41.70
C LYS A 1190 10.04 20.66 -40.75
N ASN A 1191 10.23 21.03 -39.48
CA ASN A 1191 9.18 21.01 -38.46
C ASN A 1191 8.16 22.14 -38.70
N ASP A 1192 7.38 22.01 -39.77
CA ASP A 1192 6.45 23.02 -40.28
C ASP A 1192 5.04 22.75 -39.73
N PRO A 1193 4.46 23.65 -38.91
CA PRO A 1193 3.14 23.46 -38.36
C PRO A 1193 2.04 23.41 -39.43
N VAL A 1194 2.23 24.10 -40.57
CA VAL A 1194 1.25 24.10 -41.67
C VAL A 1194 1.22 22.72 -42.33
N LEU A 1195 2.38 22.12 -42.64
CA LEU A 1195 2.45 20.78 -43.24
C LEU A 1195 1.82 19.71 -42.33
N ARG A 1196 1.88 19.89 -41.01
CA ARG A 1196 1.26 18.99 -40.04
C ARG A 1196 -0.27 19.00 -40.13
N GLU A 1197 -0.89 20.14 -40.46
CA GLU A 1197 -2.35 20.24 -40.66
C GLU A 1197 -2.84 19.46 -41.89
N PHE A 1198 -1.98 19.26 -42.88
CA PHE A 1198 -2.26 18.48 -44.10
C PHE A 1198 -2.06 16.96 -43.92
N SER A 1199 -1.93 16.45 -42.69
CA SER A 1199 -1.80 15.00 -42.44
C SER A 1199 -2.96 14.19 -43.00
N PHE A 1200 -4.17 14.77 -43.11
CA PHE A 1200 -5.35 14.11 -43.67
C PHE A 1200 -5.16 13.63 -45.12
N ILE A 1201 -4.19 14.19 -45.87
CA ILE A 1201 -3.86 13.73 -47.22
C ILE A 1201 -3.39 12.26 -47.21
N THR A 1202 -2.73 11.81 -46.14
CA THR A 1202 -2.19 10.44 -46.07
C THR A 1202 -3.28 9.37 -46.07
N ASP A 1203 -4.48 9.75 -45.65
CA ASP A 1203 -5.64 8.87 -45.52
C ASP A 1203 -6.78 9.30 -46.47
N TRP A 1204 -6.49 10.18 -47.45
CA TRP A 1204 -7.49 10.80 -48.33
C TRP A 1204 -8.44 9.76 -48.95
N ASP A 1205 -7.90 8.66 -49.44
CA ASP A 1205 -8.65 7.60 -50.14
C ASP A 1205 -9.67 6.89 -49.23
N SER A 1206 -9.47 6.94 -47.91
CA SER A 1206 -10.35 6.33 -46.90
C SER A 1206 -11.43 7.26 -46.36
N LEU A 1207 -11.37 8.56 -46.68
CA LEU A 1207 -12.34 9.56 -46.21
C LEU A 1207 -13.69 9.45 -46.95
N ALA A 1208 -14.79 9.67 -46.23
CA ALA A 1208 -16.12 9.77 -46.84
C ALA A 1208 -16.23 11.01 -47.74
N ILE A 1209 -17.12 10.99 -48.75
CA ILE A 1209 -17.24 12.09 -49.72
C ILE A 1209 -17.51 13.45 -49.05
N GLU A 1210 -18.31 13.47 -47.98
CA GLU A 1210 -18.64 14.69 -47.23
C GLU A 1210 -17.45 15.21 -46.41
N GLU A 1211 -16.63 14.31 -45.86
CA GLU A 1211 -15.38 14.68 -45.17
C GLU A 1211 -14.33 15.19 -46.16
N LYS A 1212 -14.22 14.57 -47.34
CA LYS A 1212 -13.36 15.06 -48.43
C LYS A 1212 -13.76 16.47 -48.86
N ARG A 1213 -15.06 16.76 -49.01
CA ARG A 1213 -15.58 18.11 -49.31
C ARG A 1213 -15.21 19.11 -48.21
N LEU A 1214 -15.40 18.75 -46.94
CA LEU A 1214 -15.10 19.62 -45.81
C LEU A 1214 -13.60 19.91 -45.70
N LYS A 1215 -12.76 18.89 -45.88
CA LYS A 1215 -11.29 19.03 -45.89
C LYS A 1215 -10.81 19.84 -47.09
N TYR A 1216 -11.34 19.56 -48.29
CA TYR A 1216 -11.00 20.33 -49.49
C TYR A 1216 -11.40 21.80 -49.33
N SER A 1217 -12.63 22.09 -48.88
CA SER A 1217 -13.09 23.47 -48.66
C SER A 1217 -12.23 24.23 -47.66
N LYS A 1218 -11.73 23.57 -46.62
CA LYS A 1218 -10.91 24.20 -45.57
C LYS A 1218 -9.45 24.40 -45.98
N TYR A 1219 -8.90 23.47 -46.77
CA TYR A 1219 -7.47 23.38 -47.08
C TYR A 1219 -7.16 23.53 -48.57
N ALA A 1220 -8.10 24.04 -49.36
CA ALA A 1220 -7.95 24.21 -50.80
C ALA A 1220 -6.72 25.07 -51.13
N CYS A 1221 -5.77 24.47 -51.84
CA CYS A 1221 -4.61 25.12 -52.41
C CYS A 1221 -4.24 24.44 -53.73
N HIS A 1222 -3.32 25.04 -54.49
CA HIS A 1222 -2.88 24.50 -55.77
C HIS A 1222 -2.26 23.09 -55.62
N GLU A 1223 -1.53 22.85 -54.53
CA GLU A 1223 -0.86 21.59 -54.24
C GLU A 1223 -1.85 20.48 -53.87
N LEU A 1224 -2.83 20.78 -53.02
CA LEU A 1224 -3.90 19.83 -52.67
C LEU A 1224 -4.76 19.52 -53.90
N SER A 1225 -5.11 20.54 -54.68
CA SER A 1225 -5.84 20.39 -55.95
C SER A 1225 -5.10 19.49 -56.92
N PHE A 1226 -3.78 19.69 -57.06
CA PHE A 1226 -2.95 18.84 -57.91
C PHE A 1226 -2.87 17.40 -57.38
N PHE A 1227 -2.67 17.21 -56.07
CA PHE A 1227 -2.67 15.87 -55.46
C PHE A 1227 -3.97 15.12 -55.75
N ILE A 1228 -5.12 15.74 -55.51
CA ILE A 1228 -6.44 15.13 -55.73
C ILE A 1228 -6.65 14.87 -57.23
N SER A 1229 -6.30 15.79 -58.13
CA SER A 1229 -6.41 15.55 -59.58
C SER A 1229 -5.63 14.32 -60.08
N ARG A 1230 -4.59 13.89 -59.36
CA ARG A 1230 -3.77 12.73 -59.69
C ARG A 1230 -4.17 11.46 -58.93
N LYS A 1231 -4.72 11.59 -57.72
CA LYS A 1231 -4.97 10.47 -56.81
C LYS A 1231 -6.44 10.13 -56.63
N ASP A 1232 -7.32 11.11 -56.77
CA ASP A 1232 -8.77 10.94 -56.76
C ASP A 1232 -9.44 11.81 -57.85
N PRO A 1233 -9.23 11.49 -59.14
CA PRO A 1233 -9.75 12.30 -60.26
C PRO A 1233 -11.29 12.30 -60.36
N ALA A 1234 -11.99 11.43 -59.62
CA ALA A 1234 -13.44 11.39 -59.59
C ALA A 1234 -14.03 12.38 -58.57
N PHE A 1235 -13.28 12.68 -57.49
CA PHE A 1235 -13.63 13.73 -56.54
C PHE A 1235 -13.22 15.13 -57.04
N PHE A 1236 -12.07 15.24 -57.72
CA PHE A 1236 -11.59 16.49 -58.33
C PHE A 1236 -12.45 16.90 -59.51
#